data_AF-A0A925HAF4-F1
#
_entry.id   AF-A0A925HAF4-F1
#
_cell.length_a   1.000
_cell.length_b   1.000
_cell.length_c   1.000
_cell.angle_alpha   90.00
_cell.angle_beta   90.00
_cell.angle_gamma   90.00
#
_symmetry.space_group_name_H-M   'P 1'
#
loop_
_entity.id
_entity.type
_entity.pdbx_description
1 polymer ?
#
loop_
_entity_poly.entity_id
_entity_poly.type
_entity_poly.pdbx_seq_one_letter_code
_entity_poly.pdbx_strand_id
1 'polypeptide(L)'
;FAQIAEDRAYSLRDYFTKARFNPAGKKQVAPKTANQRRYIEAIQNNDVVFGIGVAGTGKCIAADSLVLTGAGIVEIGVLGAVVAPNECAPAEIKVYGLNGIEPASHIYNGGVTDTLRLTTRLGFSIEATPEHPLLTLNAHGEIVWKRADELCIGDTVALQRGQRMFGVKASVAFKYVPNSPHDRSSKQVVLDRLDESFAYLMGVLTGDGCMTFRNRVILSSADESIVAAFRETASRLGLHVFRNGKGRPYDYIIASSQLYQLLVRLGMSTGKAATKCIPHSILAAPEPIVASFMRGLFDADGTVEKRDGVVSLSSVSESLIRHAQIVLLNFGIVAAKSVKRTHLNGEQHISYLLAIAGAEAEKFHEMIGFALERKRARRQAKRPNTNVDVVPFLGESFSAAIRGTVFTRAEHKLFADYRREDRRPSYPKLEQLVGVLEAHSAKNEPLAHLRELLERRLLFVEVVSVESSRTQVYDLTVPGTHSFVANGFVNHNTYLAVAMAVQALIQKQVSRIVLARPAVEAGEHLGFLPGDLQEKVDPYLRPLYDALFDLMDAERVTKMLEKRIIEVAPLAFMRGRAHPLHSKILTPTGWREMGGLKVGDFVIGSDGKPTEVTGVFPQGEKLVYRVAMTDGASALACAEHLWAVRTASDKRRNKPLRVLQTQEMMSSLRCFHQYRYELPLLSAPVEWPHRQVPLEPYSLGLMLGDGCITGKTSPSFCTADAELVSSLEVSLADMNLSFRRKSSVDYKITNPLAGKGGHLSLMQRNPLTQALRELGLSGTYSSTKFIPDAYLYNRSEVRLAVLQGLLDTDGGPVTQAGRACRIQYVTTSERLKDDVQFLVRSLGGVANSRRRKAEGRKPGFAHGREVLYRNDAFVMDIRLPQELEPFRLRRKADVYREHGGGRPMRFIKSIEPVGTEQTQCISVAAADALYVTDDFILTHNTLADAFIILDEAQNTTSEQMKMALTRIGYGSKAVITGDVTQIDLPTGKRSGLIEAERILSGVEGIEFVYFTDKDVVRHRLVQMIIKAYESHSNKSNL
;
A
#
# COMPACT_ATOMS: atom_id res chain seq x y z
N PHE A 1 -5.21 -16.02 -31.91
CA PHE A 1 -6.24 -16.66 -32.75
C PHE A 1 -6.50 -18.10 -32.34
N ALA A 2 -5.50 -18.97 -32.22
CA ALA A 2 -5.69 -20.33 -31.70
C ALA A 2 -6.34 -20.37 -30.30
N GLN A 3 -5.88 -19.53 -29.36
CA GLN A 3 -6.50 -19.37 -28.03
C GLN A 3 -7.93 -18.78 -28.03
N ILE A 4 -8.34 -18.10 -29.11
CA ILE A 4 -9.68 -17.51 -29.28
C ILE A 4 -10.64 -18.54 -29.90
N ALA A 5 -10.11 -19.52 -30.63
CA ALA A 5 -10.88 -20.59 -31.25
C ALA A 5 -11.31 -21.68 -30.24
N GLU A 6 -10.64 -21.75 -29.09
CA GLU A 6 -10.87 -22.78 -28.06
C GLU A 6 -11.91 -22.42 -27.00
N ASP A 7 -12.33 -21.14 -26.89
CA ASP A 7 -13.33 -20.72 -25.89
C ASP A 7 -14.50 -19.97 -26.54
N ARG A 8 -15.68 -20.59 -26.49
CA ARG A 8 -16.88 -20.13 -27.21
C ARG A 8 -17.41 -18.82 -26.61
N ALA A 9 -17.28 -17.78 -27.42
CA ALA A 9 -18.01 -16.51 -27.47
C ALA A 9 -17.54 -15.37 -26.53
N TYR A 10 -16.70 -14.46 -27.05
CA TYR A 10 -16.86 -12.99 -26.97
C TYR A 10 -16.12 -12.33 -28.13
N SER A 11 -16.69 -11.28 -28.73
CA SER A 11 -16.21 -10.71 -30.01
C SER A 11 -14.82 -10.06 -29.91
N LEU A 12 -14.08 -10.00 -31.03
CA LEU A 12 -12.80 -9.27 -31.15
C LEU A 12 -12.88 -7.82 -30.67
N ARG A 13 -14.05 -7.17 -30.82
CA ARG A 13 -14.26 -5.79 -30.38
C ARG A 13 -14.27 -5.68 -28.84
N ASP A 14 -14.87 -6.65 -28.15
CA ASP A 14 -14.89 -6.73 -26.69
C ASP A 14 -13.50 -7.06 -26.08
N TYR A 15 -12.61 -7.67 -26.88
CA TYR A 15 -11.22 -7.95 -26.49
C TYR A 15 -10.36 -6.67 -26.42
N PHE A 16 -10.59 -5.69 -27.31
CA PHE A 16 -9.77 -4.47 -27.40
C PHE A 16 -10.33 -3.24 -26.68
N THR A 17 -11.64 -3.15 -26.41
CA THR A 17 -12.28 -1.88 -25.99
C THR A 17 -12.82 -1.80 -24.56
N LYS A 18 -13.10 -2.92 -23.87
CA LYS A 18 -13.81 -2.89 -22.57
C LYS A 18 -12.97 -3.07 -21.30
N ALA A 19 -11.68 -3.43 -21.41
CA ALA A 19 -10.88 -3.84 -20.25
C ALA A 19 -9.78 -2.84 -19.83
N ARG A 20 -9.66 -1.69 -20.50
CA ARG A 20 -8.69 -0.65 -20.15
C ARG A 20 -9.32 0.32 -19.17
N PHE A 21 -8.72 0.51 -18.00
CA PHE A 21 -9.19 1.48 -17.01
C PHE A 21 -8.04 2.33 -16.50
N ASN A 22 -8.35 3.57 -16.12
CA ASN A 22 -7.40 4.54 -15.57
C ASN A 22 -7.81 4.82 -14.12
N PRO A 23 -7.22 4.12 -13.13
CA PRO A 23 -7.68 4.18 -11.75
C PRO A 23 -7.72 5.59 -11.17
N ALA A 24 -6.71 6.42 -11.48
CA ALA A 24 -6.53 7.75 -10.88
C ALA A 24 -6.11 8.87 -11.84
N GLY A 25 -6.14 8.64 -13.15
CA GLY A 25 -5.72 9.62 -14.16
C GLY A 25 -4.28 9.43 -14.65
N LYS A 26 -3.38 8.92 -13.78
CA LYS A 26 -1.93 8.86 -14.03
C LYS A 26 -1.45 7.73 -14.95
N LYS A 27 -2.10 6.55 -14.90
CA LYS A 27 -1.62 5.34 -15.60
C LYS A 27 -2.79 4.46 -16.03
N GLN A 28 -2.82 4.07 -17.30
CA GLN A 28 -3.82 3.14 -17.82
C GLN A 28 -3.38 1.69 -17.54
N VAL A 29 -4.30 0.87 -17.03
CA VAL A 29 -4.07 -0.53 -16.67
C VAL A 29 -5.04 -1.42 -17.45
N ALA A 30 -4.58 -2.59 -17.88
CA ALA A 30 -5.38 -3.56 -18.63
C ALA A 30 -4.96 -5.00 -18.31
N PRO A 31 -5.90 -5.97 -18.27
CA PRO A 31 -5.57 -7.39 -18.17
C PRO A 31 -4.88 -7.87 -19.44
N LYS A 32 -3.86 -8.72 -19.29
CA LYS A 32 -3.06 -9.28 -20.40
C LYS A 32 -3.45 -10.71 -20.79
N THR A 33 -4.15 -11.44 -19.91
CA THR A 33 -4.63 -12.81 -20.17
C THR A 33 -6.11 -12.97 -19.81
N ALA A 34 -6.74 -14.05 -20.28
CA ALA A 34 -8.12 -14.38 -19.95
C ALA A 34 -8.33 -14.54 -18.44
N ASN A 35 -7.41 -15.19 -17.70
CA ASN A 35 -7.56 -15.28 -16.24
C ASN A 35 -7.24 -13.97 -15.53
N GLN A 36 -6.39 -13.08 -16.06
CA GLN A 36 -6.26 -11.72 -15.52
C GLN A 36 -7.53 -10.89 -15.73
N ARG A 37 -8.25 -11.11 -16.84
CA ARG A 37 -9.55 -10.47 -17.07
C ARG A 37 -10.61 -11.05 -16.13
N ARG A 38 -10.67 -12.38 -16.01
CA ARG A 38 -11.53 -13.06 -15.04
C ARG A 38 -11.22 -12.61 -13.61
N TYR A 39 -9.96 -12.37 -13.28
CA TYR A 39 -9.55 -11.83 -11.99
C TYR A 39 -10.11 -10.43 -11.74
N ILE A 40 -10.05 -9.53 -12.72
CA ILE A 40 -10.65 -8.19 -12.62
C ILE A 40 -12.18 -8.29 -12.49
N GLU A 41 -12.82 -9.12 -13.31
CA GLU A 41 -14.28 -9.33 -13.27
C GLU A 41 -14.70 -9.96 -11.93
N ALA A 42 -13.94 -10.92 -11.42
CA ALA A 42 -14.16 -11.52 -10.10
C ALA A 42 -14.04 -10.47 -9.00
N ILE A 43 -13.03 -9.58 -9.04
CA ILE A 43 -12.86 -8.50 -8.07
C ILE A 43 -14.06 -7.55 -8.09
N GLN A 44 -14.60 -7.26 -9.27
CA GLN A 44 -15.78 -6.40 -9.42
C GLN A 44 -17.04 -7.06 -8.85
N ASN A 45 -17.22 -8.36 -9.09
CA ASN A 45 -18.48 -9.05 -8.82
C ASN A 45 -18.56 -9.75 -7.46
N ASN A 46 -17.43 -10.02 -6.81
CA ASN A 46 -17.37 -10.75 -5.55
C ASN A 46 -16.82 -9.89 -4.40
N ASP A 47 -17.12 -10.28 -3.17
CA ASP A 47 -16.65 -9.60 -1.97
C ASP A 47 -15.25 -10.06 -1.57
N VAL A 48 -14.90 -11.32 -1.85
CA VAL A 48 -13.55 -11.87 -1.62
C VAL A 48 -13.05 -12.56 -2.87
N VAL A 49 -11.85 -12.19 -3.31
CA VAL A 49 -11.20 -12.85 -4.45
C VAL A 49 -9.82 -13.34 -4.05
N PHE A 50 -9.56 -14.61 -4.29
CA PHE A 50 -8.25 -15.20 -4.16
C PHE A 50 -7.57 -15.24 -5.52
N GLY A 51 -6.46 -14.52 -5.68
CA GLY A 51 -5.56 -14.63 -6.81
C GLY A 51 -4.41 -15.56 -6.46
N ILE A 52 -4.53 -16.84 -6.81
CA ILE A 52 -3.58 -17.88 -6.39
C ILE A 52 -2.74 -18.33 -7.58
N GLY A 53 -1.41 -18.25 -7.46
CA GLY A 53 -0.51 -18.83 -8.44
C GLY A 53 0.75 -18.01 -8.66
N VAL A 54 1.57 -18.47 -9.60
CA VAL A 54 2.93 -17.96 -9.84
C VAL A 54 2.86 -16.65 -10.64
N ALA A 55 2.23 -15.62 -10.08
CA ALA A 55 2.05 -14.34 -10.74
C ALA A 55 3.25 -13.41 -10.47
N GLY A 56 4.09 -13.28 -11.49
CA GLY A 56 5.06 -12.20 -11.68
C GLY A 56 5.34 -12.11 -13.18
N THR A 57 6.00 -11.05 -13.62
CA THR A 57 5.60 -10.32 -14.84
C THR A 57 6.44 -10.52 -16.10
N GLY A 58 5.74 -10.56 -17.23
CA GLY A 58 6.11 -10.45 -18.66
C GLY A 58 7.55 -10.54 -19.17
N LYS A 59 8.48 -9.97 -18.44
CA LYS A 59 9.12 -8.80 -18.98
C LYS A 59 10.60 -9.04 -19.02
N CYS A 60 11.00 -9.89 -19.95
CA CYS A 60 12.40 -10.21 -20.12
C CYS A 60 12.98 -9.51 -21.36
N ILE A 61 14.29 -9.26 -21.31
CA ILE A 61 15.12 -8.75 -22.41
C ILE A 61 16.11 -9.82 -22.86
N ALA A 62 16.59 -9.72 -24.10
CA ALA A 62 17.51 -10.69 -24.68
C ALA A 62 18.82 -10.83 -23.87
N ALA A 63 19.37 -12.03 -23.84
CA ALA A 63 20.59 -12.39 -23.10
C ALA A 63 21.81 -11.51 -23.44
N ASP A 64 21.90 -11.04 -24.68
CA ASP A 64 22.98 -10.19 -25.18
C ASP A 64 22.75 -8.70 -24.88
N SER A 65 21.72 -8.35 -24.11
CA SER A 65 21.46 -6.98 -23.66
C SER A 65 22.48 -6.55 -22.62
N LEU A 66 23.13 -5.42 -22.87
CA LEU A 66 24.14 -4.82 -22.03
C LEU A 66 23.51 -3.99 -20.92
N VAL A 67 23.64 -4.45 -19.68
CA VAL A 67 23.14 -3.79 -18.46
C VAL A 67 24.25 -2.97 -17.83
N LEU A 68 23.92 -1.75 -17.40
CA LEU A 68 24.83 -0.90 -16.63
C LEU A 68 24.82 -1.35 -15.17
N THR A 69 25.96 -1.86 -14.68
CA THR A 69 26.10 -2.37 -13.31
C THR A 69 27.24 -1.72 -12.55
N GLY A 70 27.28 -1.87 -11.22
CA GLY A 70 28.39 -1.42 -10.38
C GLY A 70 29.71 -2.15 -10.66
N ALA A 71 29.65 -3.28 -11.37
CA ALA A 71 30.82 -4.00 -11.86
C ALA A 71 31.23 -3.58 -13.29
N GLY A 72 30.57 -2.58 -13.87
CA GLY A 72 30.72 -2.13 -15.26
C GLY A 72 29.56 -2.59 -16.15
N ILE A 73 29.78 -2.56 -17.47
CA ILE A 73 28.77 -2.97 -18.44
C ILE A 73 28.82 -4.50 -18.57
N VAL A 74 27.68 -5.18 -18.36
CA VAL A 74 27.63 -6.64 -18.38
C VAL A 74 26.44 -7.10 -19.22
N GLU A 75 26.64 -8.11 -20.06
CA GLU A 75 25.52 -8.79 -20.72
C GLU A 75 24.65 -9.49 -19.67
N ILE A 76 23.34 -9.28 -19.71
CA ILE A 76 22.42 -9.81 -18.69
C ILE A 76 22.48 -11.35 -18.63
N GLY A 77 22.74 -12.02 -19.77
CA GLY A 77 22.90 -13.47 -19.80
C GLY A 77 24.14 -13.98 -19.05
N VAL A 78 25.19 -13.15 -18.91
CA VAL A 78 26.37 -13.49 -18.09
C VAL A 78 26.02 -13.41 -16.60
N LEU A 79 25.20 -12.43 -16.21
CA LEU A 79 24.72 -12.30 -14.83
C LEU A 79 23.87 -13.51 -14.43
N GLY A 80 23.07 -14.02 -15.38
CA GLY A 80 22.17 -15.15 -15.16
C GLY A 80 22.75 -16.52 -15.55
N ALA A 81 24.03 -16.62 -15.89
CA ALA A 81 24.62 -17.82 -16.49
C ALA A 81 24.54 -19.07 -15.60
N VAL A 82 24.53 -18.89 -14.28
CA VAL A 82 24.42 -19.96 -13.27
C VAL A 82 22.97 -20.27 -12.88
N VAL A 83 22.02 -19.47 -13.36
CA VAL A 83 20.60 -19.61 -13.05
C VAL A 83 20.00 -20.50 -14.11
N ALA A 84 19.38 -21.62 -13.72
CA ALA A 84 18.80 -22.48 -14.73
C ALA A 84 17.65 -21.76 -15.45
N PRO A 85 17.35 -22.13 -16.69
CA PRO A 85 16.21 -21.57 -17.40
C PRO A 85 14.94 -21.62 -16.53
N ASN A 86 14.32 -20.44 -16.32
CA ASN A 86 13.22 -20.00 -15.41
C ASN A 86 13.38 -20.12 -13.92
N GLU A 87 14.60 -20.21 -13.51
CA GLU A 87 14.87 -20.01 -12.12
C GLU A 87 15.14 -18.52 -11.88
N CYS A 88 14.93 -18.14 -10.63
CA CYS A 88 15.30 -16.85 -10.10
C CYS A 88 16.40 -17.11 -9.08
N ALA A 89 17.45 -16.31 -9.11
CA ALA A 89 18.50 -16.37 -8.10
C ALA A 89 18.68 -14.99 -7.48
N PRO A 90 19.04 -14.92 -6.18
CA PRO A 90 19.51 -13.68 -5.58
C PRO A 90 20.66 -13.08 -6.39
N ALA A 91 20.63 -11.77 -6.59
CA ALA A 91 21.67 -11.02 -7.24
C ALA A 91 22.01 -9.83 -6.35
N GLU A 92 23.26 -9.71 -5.89
CA GLU A 92 23.73 -8.53 -5.17
C GLU A 92 24.44 -7.57 -6.13
N ILE A 93 23.69 -7.05 -7.10
CA ILE A 93 24.27 -6.26 -8.20
C ILE A 93 23.65 -4.87 -8.17
N LYS A 94 24.49 -3.84 -8.04
CA LYS A 94 24.04 -2.45 -8.26
C LYS A 94 23.80 -2.25 -9.76
N VAL A 95 22.66 -1.73 -10.14
CA VAL A 95 22.29 -1.41 -11.53
C VAL A 95 21.84 0.05 -11.64
N TYR A 96 21.88 0.61 -12.84
CA TYR A 96 21.33 1.94 -13.07
C TYR A 96 19.82 1.85 -13.40
N GLY A 97 18.97 2.44 -12.57
CA GLY A 97 17.52 2.56 -12.74
C GLY A 97 17.10 3.94 -13.25
N LEU A 98 15.80 4.24 -13.20
CA LEU A 98 15.25 5.51 -13.68
C LEU A 98 15.74 6.72 -12.86
N ASN A 99 16.03 6.53 -11.57
CA ASN A 99 16.42 7.61 -10.65
C ASN A 99 17.88 7.51 -10.17
N GLY A 100 18.71 6.70 -10.83
CA GLY A 100 20.13 6.54 -10.49
C GLY A 100 20.51 5.11 -10.13
N ILE A 101 21.52 4.94 -9.28
CA ILE A 101 22.08 3.62 -8.93
C ILE A 101 21.24 2.96 -7.84
N GLU A 102 20.83 1.71 -8.06
CA GLU A 102 19.97 0.95 -7.17
C GLU A 102 20.42 -0.52 -7.09
N PRO A 103 20.17 -1.23 -5.98
CA PRO A 103 20.44 -2.66 -5.92
C PRO A 103 19.36 -3.42 -6.72
N ALA A 104 19.77 -4.28 -7.65
CA ALA A 104 18.95 -5.42 -8.03
C ALA A 104 19.01 -6.44 -6.89
N SER A 105 17.90 -7.08 -6.56
CA SER A 105 17.82 -8.11 -5.52
C SER A 105 17.85 -9.52 -6.11
N HIS A 106 17.37 -9.68 -7.35
CA HIS A 106 17.27 -10.97 -8.02
C HIS A 106 17.49 -10.84 -9.52
N ILE A 107 18.03 -11.89 -10.10
CA ILE A 107 18.08 -12.12 -11.53
C ILE A 107 17.22 -13.33 -11.89
N TYR A 108 16.45 -13.16 -12.95
CA TYR A 108 15.56 -14.17 -13.47
C TYR A 108 16.05 -14.60 -14.86
N ASN A 109 16.29 -15.91 -15.04
CA ASN A 109 16.61 -16.46 -16.35
C ASN A 109 15.31 -16.85 -17.05
N GLY A 110 14.81 -16.04 -17.97
CA GLY A 110 13.63 -16.39 -18.73
C GLY A 110 13.93 -17.26 -19.94
N GLY A 111 14.57 -18.43 -19.88
CA GLY A 111 14.55 -19.43 -20.99
C GLY A 111 14.61 -18.91 -22.45
N VAL A 112 14.03 -19.64 -23.41
CA VAL A 112 13.89 -19.20 -24.82
C VAL A 112 12.43 -18.90 -25.14
N THR A 113 12.12 -17.66 -25.53
CA THR A 113 10.75 -17.20 -25.80
C THR A 113 10.67 -16.26 -27.02
N ASP A 114 9.46 -15.99 -27.48
CA ASP A 114 9.20 -15.08 -28.59
C ASP A 114 9.45 -13.63 -28.15
N THR A 115 10.09 -12.86 -29.02
CA THR A 115 10.60 -11.51 -28.71
C THR A 115 10.36 -10.56 -29.88
N LEU A 116 10.40 -9.26 -29.59
CA LEU A 116 10.40 -8.17 -30.54
C LEU A 116 11.71 -7.40 -30.42
N ARG A 117 12.43 -7.30 -31.53
CA ARG A 117 13.62 -6.46 -31.69
C ARG A 117 13.21 -5.11 -32.23
N LEU A 118 13.31 -4.10 -31.39
CA LEU A 118 13.02 -2.71 -31.71
C LEU A 118 14.33 -2.03 -32.09
N THR A 119 14.37 -1.35 -33.24
CA THR A 119 15.53 -0.57 -33.68
C THR A 119 15.12 0.89 -33.90
N THR A 120 15.90 1.81 -33.34
CA THR A 120 15.67 3.26 -33.45
C THR A 120 16.37 3.86 -34.66
N ARG A 121 16.01 5.09 -35.03
CA ARG A 121 16.60 5.84 -36.15
C ARG A 121 18.11 6.06 -35.99
N LEU A 122 18.63 6.06 -34.76
CA LEU A 122 20.07 6.14 -34.48
C LEU A 122 20.73 4.75 -34.38
N GLY A 123 19.99 3.68 -34.67
CA GLY A 123 20.47 2.31 -34.69
C GLY A 123 20.64 1.67 -33.31
N PHE A 124 20.19 2.32 -32.22
CA PHE A 124 20.06 1.63 -30.93
C PHE A 124 18.97 0.57 -31.04
N SER A 125 19.19 -0.58 -30.40
CA SER A 125 18.21 -1.66 -30.42
C SER A 125 18.08 -2.36 -29.09
N ILE A 126 16.86 -2.75 -28.76
CA ILE A 126 16.54 -3.64 -27.64
C ILE A 126 15.68 -4.78 -28.16
N GLU A 127 15.99 -6.01 -27.77
CA GLU A 127 15.15 -7.16 -28.03
C GLU A 127 14.51 -7.59 -26.71
N ALA A 128 13.18 -7.60 -26.68
CA ALA A 128 12.41 -7.82 -25.47
C ALA A 128 11.15 -8.64 -25.76
N THR A 129 10.59 -9.24 -24.73
CA THR A 129 9.27 -9.89 -24.80
C THR A 129 8.17 -8.89 -25.23
N PRO A 130 7.11 -9.32 -25.95
CA PRO A 130 6.04 -8.44 -26.44
C PRO A 130 5.43 -7.52 -25.36
N GLU A 131 5.25 -8.05 -24.16
CA GLU A 131 4.64 -7.42 -23.00
C GLU A 131 5.59 -6.53 -22.18
N HIS A 132 6.85 -6.42 -22.60
CA HIS A 132 7.90 -5.66 -21.95
C HIS A 132 7.65 -4.15 -22.11
N PRO A 133 7.50 -3.39 -21.03
CA PRO A 133 7.27 -1.95 -21.09
C PRO A 133 8.57 -1.20 -21.35
N LEU A 134 8.53 -0.27 -22.29
CA LEU A 134 9.58 0.66 -22.62
C LEU A 134 9.07 2.08 -22.43
N LEU A 135 9.96 2.95 -21.94
CA LEU A 135 9.65 4.35 -21.72
C LEU A 135 9.58 5.08 -23.07
N THR A 136 8.55 5.88 -23.28
CA THR A 136 8.27 6.60 -24.53
C THR A 136 7.86 8.05 -24.27
N LEU A 137 7.93 8.87 -25.32
CA LEU A 137 7.36 10.22 -25.33
C LEU A 137 6.13 10.22 -26.23
N ASN A 138 4.96 10.56 -25.70
CA ASN A 138 3.75 10.69 -26.52
C ASN A 138 3.75 12.00 -27.32
N ALA A 139 2.74 12.17 -28.19
CA ALA A 139 2.59 13.35 -29.03
C ALA A 139 2.30 14.65 -28.24
N HIS A 140 1.96 14.56 -26.95
CA HIS A 140 1.76 15.70 -26.05
C HIS A 140 3.05 16.08 -25.28
N GLY A 141 4.16 15.38 -25.55
CA GLY A 141 5.43 15.58 -24.84
C GLY A 141 5.53 14.85 -23.51
N GLU A 142 4.55 14.04 -23.12
CA GLU A 142 4.53 13.36 -21.83
C GLU A 142 5.30 12.04 -21.87
N ILE A 143 6.04 11.76 -20.80
CA ILE A 143 6.76 10.50 -20.63
C ILE A 143 5.77 9.43 -20.18
N VAL A 144 5.60 8.39 -20.99
CA VAL A 144 4.66 7.29 -20.74
C VAL A 144 5.28 5.92 -21.04
N TRP A 145 4.80 4.89 -20.36
CA TRP A 145 5.19 3.50 -20.62
C TRP A 145 4.31 2.91 -21.72
N LYS A 146 4.93 2.32 -22.75
CA LYS A 146 4.26 1.52 -23.79
C LYS A 146 4.87 0.12 -23.84
N ARG A 147 4.07 -0.91 -24.14
CA ARG A 147 4.60 -2.26 -24.35
C ARG A 147 5.36 -2.37 -25.66
N ALA A 148 6.32 -3.30 -25.75
CA ALA A 148 7.07 -3.55 -26.97
C ALA A 148 6.16 -3.89 -28.17
N ASP A 149 5.04 -4.60 -27.94
CA ASP A 149 4.05 -4.93 -28.97
C ASP A 149 3.04 -3.82 -29.30
N GLU A 150 3.00 -2.76 -28.50
CA GLU A 150 2.23 -1.54 -28.78
C GLU A 150 3.04 -0.51 -29.56
N LEU A 151 4.37 -0.68 -29.62
CA LEU A 151 5.26 0.23 -30.33
C LEU A 151 5.17 0.02 -31.84
N CYS A 152 4.89 1.11 -32.54
CA CYS A 152 4.88 1.15 -34.00
C CYS A 152 6.08 1.94 -34.53
N ILE A 153 6.40 1.75 -35.82
CA ILE A 153 7.34 2.61 -36.53
C ILE A 153 6.83 4.06 -36.43
N GLY A 154 7.70 4.98 -36.03
CA GLY A 154 7.38 6.39 -35.75
C GLY A 154 7.19 6.72 -34.27
N ASP A 155 6.97 5.74 -33.39
CA ASP A 155 6.91 5.98 -31.94
C ASP A 155 8.27 6.44 -31.41
N THR A 156 8.27 7.34 -30.41
CA THR A 156 9.50 7.86 -29.81
C THR A 156 9.80 7.17 -28.48
N VAL A 157 10.88 6.41 -28.43
CA VAL A 157 11.38 5.72 -27.23
C VAL A 157 12.43 6.55 -26.50
N ALA A 158 12.49 6.41 -25.18
CA ALA A 158 13.41 7.13 -24.32
C ALA A 158 14.61 6.26 -23.94
N LEU A 159 15.81 6.82 -24.13
CA LEU A 159 17.08 6.21 -23.80
C LEU A 159 17.82 7.04 -22.74
N GLN A 160 18.54 6.36 -21.88
CA GLN A 160 19.46 6.93 -20.91
C GLN A 160 20.86 7.08 -21.52
N ARG A 161 21.51 8.23 -21.30
CA ARG A 161 22.91 8.48 -21.69
C ARG A 161 23.69 9.21 -20.59
N GLY A 162 25.00 9.04 -20.54
CA GLY A 162 25.88 9.77 -19.63
C GLY A 162 25.82 9.31 -18.16
N GLN A 163 25.41 8.07 -17.91
CA GLN A 163 25.34 7.46 -16.57
C GLN A 163 26.73 7.36 -15.93
N ARG A 164 27.78 7.24 -16.76
CA ARG A 164 29.18 7.06 -16.35
C ARG A 164 29.36 5.91 -15.34
N MET A 165 28.57 4.85 -15.51
CA MET A 165 28.62 3.68 -14.64
C MET A 165 29.68 2.71 -15.17
N PHE A 166 30.91 2.88 -14.71
CA PHE A 166 32.07 2.04 -15.05
C PHE A 166 32.43 1.10 -13.90
N GLY A 167 33.07 -0.01 -14.23
CA GLY A 167 33.48 -0.99 -13.23
C GLY A 167 34.74 -0.56 -12.48
N VAL A 168 35.12 -1.33 -11.46
CA VAL A 168 36.33 -1.08 -10.67
C VAL A 168 37.43 -2.12 -10.94
N LYS A 169 37.17 -3.11 -11.80
CA LYS A 169 38.04 -4.26 -11.98
C LYS A 169 39.20 -3.93 -12.91
N ALA A 170 40.39 -3.78 -12.33
CA ALA A 170 41.64 -3.65 -13.07
C ALA A 170 42.62 -4.78 -12.78
N SER A 171 42.42 -5.59 -11.73
CA SER A 171 43.32 -6.70 -11.41
C SER A 171 43.21 -7.83 -12.43
N VAL A 172 44.35 -8.38 -12.80
CA VAL A 172 44.46 -9.47 -13.77
C VAL A 172 45.04 -10.69 -13.06
N ALA A 173 44.23 -11.74 -12.96
CA ALA A 173 44.66 -13.04 -12.44
C ALA A 173 44.83 -14.01 -13.61
N PHE A 174 46.08 -14.33 -13.94
CA PHE A 174 46.42 -15.22 -15.04
C PHE A 174 47.43 -16.27 -14.59
N LYS A 175 47.08 -17.55 -14.79
CA LYS A 175 47.97 -18.68 -14.62
C LYS A 175 48.14 -19.35 -15.98
N TYR A 176 49.37 -19.40 -16.46
CA TYR A 176 49.68 -20.05 -17.72
C TYR A 176 49.47 -21.56 -17.63
N VAL A 177 48.84 -22.15 -18.66
CA VAL A 177 48.71 -23.60 -18.80
C VAL A 177 49.51 -24.04 -20.04
N PRO A 178 50.59 -24.82 -19.89
CA PRO A 178 51.39 -25.30 -21.02
C PRO A 178 50.52 -26.08 -22.02
N ASN A 179 50.68 -25.83 -23.33
CA ASN A 179 49.88 -26.52 -24.35
C ASN A 179 50.34 -27.97 -24.60
N SER A 180 51.54 -28.32 -24.15
CA SER A 180 52.07 -29.69 -24.21
C SER A 180 53.15 -29.91 -23.14
N PRO A 181 53.54 -31.16 -22.82
CA PRO A 181 54.66 -31.46 -21.92
C PRO A 181 56.01 -30.89 -22.39
N HIS A 182 56.13 -30.55 -23.67
CA HIS A 182 57.33 -29.95 -24.26
C HIS A 182 57.28 -28.41 -24.32
N ASP A 183 56.18 -27.80 -23.88
CA ASP A 183 55.98 -26.35 -23.83
C ASP A 183 56.74 -25.76 -22.62
N ARG A 184 58.06 -25.69 -22.77
CA ARG A 184 59.01 -25.13 -21.79
C ARG A 184 59.12 -23.63 -21.98
N SER A 185 58.10 -22.87 -21.58
CA SER A 185 58.18 -21.41 -21.62
C SER A 185 59.20 -20.89 -20.61
N SER A 186 60.25 -20.21 -21.08
CA SER A 186 61.40 -19.79 -20.26
C SER A 186 61.21 -18.50 -19.47
N LYS A 187 60.24 -17.65 -19.81
CA LYS A 187 59.88 -16.43 -19.07
C LYS A 187 58.36 -16.33 -18.89
N GLN A 188 57.93 -15.99 -17.68
CA GLN A 188 56.52 -15.79 -17.35
C GLN A 188 56.09 -14.38 -17.78
N VAL A 189 54.99 -14.27 -18.53
CA VAL A 189 54.32 -13.00 -18.82
C VAL A 189 53.57 -12.60 -17.56
N VAL A 190 54.01 -11.52 -16.93
CA VAL A 190 53.40 -10.98 -15.71
C VAL A 190 52.65 -9.70 -16.06
N LEU A 191 51.35 -9.70 -15.82
CA LEU A 191 50.49 -8.52 -15.90
C LEU A 191 49.54 -8.60 -14.70
N ASP A 192 49.88 -7.90 -13.62
CA ASP A 192 49.08 -7.94 -12.39
C ASP A 192 47.86 -7.01 -12.45
N ARG A 193 47.94 -5.98 -13.29
CA ARG A 193 46.90 -4.97 -13.47
C ARG A 193 46.78 -4.54 -14.93
N LEU A 194 45.56 -4.44 -15.40
CA LEU A 194 45.19 -3.81 -16.66
C LEU A 194 45.36 -2.30 -16.51
N ASP A 195 46.25 -1.71 -17.31
CA ASP A 195 46.51 -0.27 -17.35
C ASP A 195 46.08 0.35 -18.68
N GLU A 196 46.11 1.67 -18.77
CA GLU A 196 45.71 2.41 -19.97
C GLU A 196 46.53 2.03 -21.20
N SER A 197 47.85 1.83 -21.06
CA SER A 197 48.73 1.46 -22.16
C SER A 197 48.40 0.08 -22.74
N PHE A 198 48.17 -0.92 -21.88
CA PHE A 198 47.79 -2.26 -22.33
C PHE A 198 46.37 -2.27 -22.90
N ALA A 199 45.44 -1.50 -22.33
CA ALA A 199 44.09 -1.36 -22.84
C ALA A 199 44.04 -0.68 -24.21
N TYR A 200 44.84 0.38 -24.42
CA TYR A 200 45.03 1.00 -25.73
C TYR A 200 45.49 -0.04 -26.75
N LEU A 201 46.49 -0.84 -26.41
CA LEU A 201 46.96 -1.90 -27.30
C LEU A 201 45.87 -2.95 -27.57
N MET A 202 45.11 -3.36 -26.57
CA MET A 202 43.97 -4.27 -26.77
C MET A 202 42.95 -3.67 -27.74
N GLY A 203 42.72 -2.36 -27.69
CA GLY A 203 41.88 -1.62 -28.64
C GLY A 203 42.43 -1.68 -30.06
N VAL A 204 43.72 -1.37 -30.23
CA VAL A 204 44.41 -1.47 -31.53
C VAL A 204 44.34 -2.90 -32.08
N LEU A 205 44.62 -3.91 -31.26
CA LEU A 205 44.55 -5.32 -31.65
C LEU A 205 43.11 -5.77 -31.98
N THR A 206 42.10 -5.14 -31.37
CA THR A 206 40.71 -5.39 -31.73
C THR A 206 40.42 -4.87 -33.13
N GLY A 207 40.98 -3.74 -33.55
CA GLY A 207 40.87 -3.25 -34.93
C GLY A 207 41.80 -4.00 -35.91
N ASP A 208 43.09 -3.67 -35.85
CA ASP A 208 44.15 -4.08 -36.78
C ASP A 208 44.85 -5.40 -36.41
N GLY A 209 44.43 -6.06 -35.33
CA GLY A 209 45.06 -7.29 -34.84
C GLY A 209 44.42 -8.58 -35.35
N CYS A 210 45.24 -9.64 -35.37
CA CYS A 210 44.85 -11.01 -35.66
C CYS A 210 45.51 -11.97 -34.65
N MET A 211 44.68 -12.75 -33.96
CA MET A 211 45.11 -13.85 -33.08
C MET A 211 44.93 -15.18 -33.82
N THR A 212 45.98 -15.99 -33.92
CA THR A 212 45.92 -17.28 -34.64
C THR A 212 46.12 -18.46 -33.70
N PHE A 213 45.55 -19.61 -34.05
CA PHE A 213 45.65 -20.89 -33.32
C PHE A 213 47.09 -21.42 -33.11
N ARG A 214 48.10 -20.78 -33.71
CA ARG A 214 49.53 -21.09 -33.50
C ARG A 214 50.17 -20.25 -32.38
N ASN A 215 49.39 -19.78 -31.41
CA ASN A 215 49.89 -18.98 -30.28
C ASN A 215 50.62 -17.70 -30.71
N ARG A 216 50.13 -17.06 -31.78
CA ARG A 216 50.69 -15.81 -32.33
C ARG A 216 49.69 -14.68 -32.23
N VAL A 217 50.18 -13.53 -31.75
CA VAL A 217 49.49 -12.25 -31.78
C VAL A 217 50.14 -11.43 -32.89
N ILE A 218 49.34 -11.06 -33.88
CA ILE A 218 49.79 -10.33 -35.07
C ILE A 218 49.12 -8.96 -35.07
N LEU A 219 49.90 -7.91 -35.28
CA LEU A 219 49.44 -6.56 -35.54
C LEU A 219 49.80 -6.21 -36.99
N SER A 220 48.82 -5.80 -37.78
CA SER A 220 49.04 -5.37 -39.17
C SER A 220 48.84 -3.86 -39.27
N SER A 221 49.91 -3.06 -39.18
CA SER A 221 49.81 -1.60 -39.22
C SER A 221 50.98 -0.94 -39.93
N ALA A 222 50.67 0.10 -40.72
CA ALA A 222 51.66 0.96 -41.37
C ALA A 222 52.02 2.21 -40.53
N ASP A 223 51.32 2.44 -39.42
CA ASP A 223 51.52 3.61 -38.57
C ASP A 223 52.61 3.32 -37.52
N GLU A 224 53.78 3.96 -37.67
CA GLU A 224 54.93 3.71 -36.79
C GLU A 224 54.66 4.04 -35.32
N SER A 225 53.74 4.96 -35.01
CA SER A 225 53.37 5.26 -33.62
C SER A 225 52.62 4.09 -32.97
N ILE A 226 51.73 3.43 -33.73
CA ILE A 226 51.03 2.22 -33.28
C ILE A 226 52.03 1.06 -33.11
N VAL A 227 52.95 0.89 -34.06
CA VAL A 227 53.99 -0.16 -34.01
C VAL A 227 54.93 0.06 -32.82
N ALA A 228 55.31 1.31 -32.53
CA ALA A 228 56.13 1.65 -31.38
C ALA A 228 55.44 1.28 -30.06
N ALA A 229 54.16 1.64 -29.89
CA ALA A 229 53.37 1.27 -28.71
C ALA A 229 53.25 -0.25 -28.54
N PHE A 230 53.11 -1.00 -29.65
CA PHE A 230 53.08 -2.46 -29.62
C PHE A 230 54.41 -3.07 -29.17
N ARG A 231 55.54 -2.55 -29.68
CA ARG A 231 56.89 -2.98 -29.28
C ARG A 231 57.20 -2.64 -27.83
N GLU A 232 56.84 -1.45 -27.38
CA GLU A 232 57.03 -1.02 -25.99
C GLU A 232 56.28 -1.94 -25.03
N THR A 233 55.00 -2.21 -25.32
CA THR A 233 54.18 -3.11 -24.51
C THR A 233 54.74 -4.54 -24.50
N ALA A 234 55.18 -5.04 -25.65
CA ALA A 234 55.83 -6.35 -25.73
C ALA A 234 57.12 -6.40 -24.88
N SER A 235 57.96 -5.37 -24.97
CA SER A 235 59.19 -5.25 -24.19
C SER A 235 58.91 -5.22 -22.69
N ARG A 236 57.87 -4.49 -22.26
CA ARG A 236 57.42 -4.44 -20.85
C ARG A 236 57.00 -5.81 -20.33
N LEU A 237 56.45 -6.67 -21.19
CA LEU A 237 56.09 -8.05 -20.88
C LEU A 237 57.25 -9.05 -21.07
N GLY A 238 58.45 -8.57 -21.41
CA GLY A 238 59.62 -9.42 -21.68
C GLY A 238 59.51 -10.24 -22.97
N LEU A 239 58.70 -9.78 -23.94
CA LEU A 239 58.42 -10.45 -25.20
C LEU A 239 59.10 -9.72 -26.37
N HIS A 240 59.47 -10.49 -27.39
CA HIS A 240 60.07 -9.96 -28.61
C HIS A 240 59.05 -9.88 -29.74
N VAL A 241 59.04 -8.74 -30.44
CA VAL A 241 58.27 -8.54 -31.67
C VAL A 241 59.18 -8.79 -32.86
N PHE A 242 58.75 -9.67 -33.77
CA PHE A 242 59.43 -9.89 -35.04
C PHE A 242 58.53 -9.44 -36.19
N ARG A 243 59.15 -8.94 -37.26
CA ARG A 243 58.45 -8.54 -38.49
C ARG A 243 58.28 -9.77 -39.38
N ASN A 244 57.12 -9.90 -40.03
CA ASN A 244 56.90 -10.99 -40.99
C ASN A 244 57.79 -10.80 -42.24
N GLY A 245 58.34 -11.90 -42.76
CA GLY A 245 59.20 -11.91 -43.95
C GLY A 245 58.44 -12.37 -45.21
N LYS A 246 58.77 -11.75 -46.36
CA LYS A 246 58.21 -11.93 -47.73
C LYS A 246 56.67 -11.86 -47.84
N GLY A 247 56.18 -10.71 -48.32
CA GLY A 247 54.81 -10.52 -48.82
C GLY A 247 53.84 -9.75 -47.91
N ARG A 248 54.18 -9.55 -46.62
CA ARG A 248 53.36 -8.76 -45.67
C ARG A 248 54.23 -7.86 -44.78
N PRO A 249 54.74 -6.73 -45.31
CA PRO A 249 55.72 -5.90 -44.62
C PRO A 249 55.17 -5.15 -43.40
N TYR A 250 53.85 -5.07 -43.23
CA TYR A 250 53.23 -4.36 -42.11
C TYR A 250 52.80 -5.29 -40.96
N ASP A 251 53.09 -6.59 -41.06
CA ASP A 251 52.77 -7.57 -40.02
C ASP A 251 53.89 -7.66 -38.98
N TYR A 252 53.55 -7.34 -37.73
CA TYR A 252 54.39 -7.47 -36.55
C TYR A 252 53.84 -8.56 -35.64
N ILE A 253 54.68 -9.51 -35.25
CA ILE A 253 54.24 -10.76 -34.63
C ILE A 253 54.93 -10.95 -33.27
N ILE A 254 54.13 -11.37 -32.29
CA ILE A 254 54.60 -11.93 -31.02
C ILE A 254 54.20 -13.40 -31.00
N ALA A 255 55.19 -14.29 -30.90
CA ALA A 255 54.97 -15.73 -30.73
C ALA A 255 55.07 -16.08 -29.25
N SER A 256 53.94 -16.01 -28.55
CA SER A 256 53.86 -16.30 -27.13
C SER A 256 52.51 -16.94 -26.81
N SER A 257 52.55 -18.21 -26.42
CA SER A 257 51.39 -18.94 -25.89
C SER A 257 50.84 -18.29 -24.63
N GLN A 258 51.71 -17.75 -23.78
CA GLN A 258 51.30 -17.04 -22.56
C GLN A 258 50.51 -15.77 -22.89
N LEU A 259 51.02 -14.92 -23.79
CA LEU A 259 50.31 -13.69 -24.17
C LEU A 259 49.00 -14.02 -24.89
N TYR A 260 49.00 -15.01 -25.77
CA TYR A 260 47.79 -15.48 -26.44
C TYR A 260 46.73 -15.91 -25.41
N GLN A 261 47.06 -16.83 -24.50
CA GLN A 261 46.14 -17.29 -23.46
C GLN A 261 45.69 -16.15 -22.51
N LEU A 262 46.57 -15.21 -22.19
CA LEU A 262 46.24 -14.02 -21.39
C LEU A 262 45.19 -13.17 -22.09
N LEU A 263 45.39 -12.81 -23.37
CA LEU A 263 44.45 -12.01 -24.14
C LEU A 263 43.09 -12.71 -24.28
N VAL A 264 43.09 -14.04 -24.51
CA VAL A 264 41.84 -14.85 -24.51
C VAL A 264 41.16 -14.79 -23.15
N ARG A 265 41.91 -14.92 -22.05
CA ARG A 265 41.36 -14.84 -20.69
C ARG A 265 40.74 -13.48 -20.39
N LEU A 266 41.33 -12.41 -20.91
CA LEU A 266 40.80 -11.04 -20.83
C LEU A 266 39.56 -10.82 -21.72
N GLY A 267 39.25 -11.78 -22.61
CA GLY A 267 38.05 -11.76 -23.45
C GLY A 267 38.29 -11.25 -24.88
N MET A 268 39.54 -11.20 -25.34
CA MET A 268 39.82 -10.92 -26.76
C MET A 268 39.31 -12.05 -27.65
N SER A 269 38.64 -11.69 -28.74
CA SER A 269 38.09 -12.65 -29.70
C SER A 269 39.21 -13.36 -30.49
N THR A 270 39.14 -14.69 -30.58
CA THR A 270 40.10 -15.54 -31.33
C THR A 270 39.63 -15.92 -32.74
N GLY A 271 38.47 -15.39 -33.16
CA GLY A 271 37.77 -15.75 -34.39
C GLY A 271 37.98 -14.80 -35.57
N LYS A 272 37.06 -14.86 -36.54
CA LYS A 272 37.04 -13.99 -37.72
C LYS A 272 36.66 -12.56 -37.32
N ALA A 273 36.88 -11.60 -38.24
CA ALA A 273 36.51 -10.19 -38.02
C ALA A 273 35.03 -10.01 -37.61
N ALA A 274 34.12 -10.84 -38.13
CA ALA A 274 32.68 -10.78 -37.82
C ALA A 274 32.31 -11.17 -36.37
N THR A 275 33.20 -11.86 -35.65
CA THR A 275 32.95 -12.30 -34.27
C THR A 275 33.67 -11.44 -33.22
N LYS A 276 34.32 -10.34 -33.65
CA LYS A 276 35.03 -9.43 -32.74
C LYS A 276 34.02 -8.74 -31.81
N CYS A 277 34.38 -8.55 -30.55
CA CYS A 277 33.60 -7.77 -29.58
C CYS A 277 34.54 -6.99 -28.64
N ILE A 278 34.00 -6.05 -27.88
CA ILE A 278 34.77 -5.42 -26.79
C ILE A 278 34.98 -6.48 -25.70
N PRO A 279 36.23 -6.73 -25.25
CA PRO A 279 36.51 -7.74 -24.22
C PRO A 279 35.76 -7.48 -22.91
N HIS A 280 35.27 -8.55 -22.26
CA HIS A 280 34.57 -8.43 -20.97
C HIS A 280 35.42 -7.74 -19.90
N SER A 281 36.75 -7.92 -19.92
CA SER A 281 37.65 -7.26 -18.98
C SER A 281 37.68 -5.75 -19.16
N ILE A 282 37.41 -5.26 -20.37
CA ILE A 282 37.32 -3.83 -20.69
C ILE A 282 35.94 -3.31 -20.29
N LEU A 283 34.86 -4.02 -20.61
CA LEU A 283 33.51 -3.60 -20.20
C LEU A 283 33.35 -3.48 -18.67
N ALA A 284 34.10 -4.29 -17.91
CA ALA A 284 34.16 -4.25 -16.44
C ALA A 284 35.25 -3.32 -15.85
N ALA A 285 36.01 -2.60 -16.69
CA ALA A 285 37.13 -1.79 -16.25
C ALA A 285 36.73 -0.37 -15.79
N PRO A 286 37.60 0.29 -15.00
CA PRO A 286 37.51 1.73 -14.72
C PRO A 286 37.49 2.59 -15.98
N GLU A 287 36.82 3.74 -15.88
CA GLU A 287 36.64 4.69 -16.98
C GLU A 287 37.91 4.99 -17.80
N PRO A 288 39.09 5.30 -17.19
CA PRO A 288 40.29 5.63 -17.97
C PRO A 288 40.77 4.46 -18.86
N ILE A 289 40.62 3.23 -18.37
CA ILE A 289 41.01 2.02 -19.09
C ILE A 289 40.06 1.78 -20.27
N VAL A 290 38.75 1.96 -20.06
CA VAL A 290 37.75 1.88 -21.14
C VAL A 290 37.99 2.95 -22.20
N ALA A 291 38.23 4.20 -21.77
CA ALA A 291 38.54 5.31 -22.67
C ALA A 291 39.81 5.02 -23.49
N SER A 292 40.85 4.48 -22.85
CA SER A 292 42.10 4.13 -23.54
C SER A 292 41.92 3.01 -24.56
N PHE A 293 41.14 1.97 -24.23
CA PHE A 293 40.78 0.93 -25.20
C PHE A 293 40.01 1.50 -26.40
N MET A 294 39.00 2.33 -26.14
CA MET A 294 38.23 2.98 -27.20
C MET A 294 39.13 3.84 -28.08
N ARG A 295 40.05 4.61 -27.49
CA ARG A 295 41.06 5.39 -28.24
C ARG A 295 41.87 4.51 -29.18
N GLY A 296 42.39 3.37 -28.69
CA GLY A 296 43.15 2.42 -29.50
C GLY A 296 42.33 1.81 -30.65
N LEU A 297 41.08 1.44 -30.38
CA LEU A 297 40.16 0.92 -31.40
C LEU A 297 39.89 1.94 -32.50
N PHE A 298 39.64 3.21 -32.13
CA PHE A 298 39.42 4.30 -33.07
C PHE A 298 40.71 4.77 -33.77
N ASP A 299 41.90 4.58 -33.18
CA ASP A 299 43.18 4.84 -33.84
C ASP A 299 43.54 3.78 -34.88
N ALA A 300 43.12 2.52 -34.69
CA ALA A 300 43.20 1.46 -35.69
C ALA A 300 42.14 1.67 -36.80
N ASP A 301 40.89 1.32 -36.53
CA ASP A 301 39.81 1.22 -37.53
C ASP A 301 38.98 2.51 -37.69
N GLY A 302 39.14 3.48 -36.79
CA GLY A 302 38.38 4.71 -36.83
C GLY A 302 38.87 5.68 -37.91
N THR A 303 37.97 6.52 -38.42
CA THR A 303 38.27 7.59 -39.40
C THR A 303 37.71 8.92 -38.92
N VAL A 304 38.47 10.00 -39.11
CA VAL A 304 38.01 11.38 -38.87
C VAL A 304 37.94 12.10 -40.22
N GLU A 305 36.73 12.50 -40.60
CA GLU A 305 36.48 13.23 -41.85
C GLU A 305 37.10 14.63 -41.80
N LYS A 306 37.78 15.02 -42.89
CA LYS A 306 38.47 16.32 -42.96
C LYS A 306 37.50 17.51 -43.02
N ARG A 307 36.29 17.30 -43.57
CA ARG A 307 35.36 18.38 -43.90
C ARG A 307 34.63 18.90 -42.67
N ASP A 308 34.13 18.01 -41.85
CA ASP A 308 33.22 18.29 -40.75
C ASP A 308 33.62 17.61 -39.44
N GLY A 309 34.77 16.92 -39.39
CA GLY A 309 35.29 16.30 -38.17
C GLY A 309 34.48 15.09 -37.69
N VAL A 310 33.60 14.54 -38.53
CA VAL A 310 32.83 13.34 -38.18
C VAL A 310 33.79 12.19 -37.88
N VAL A 311 33.62 11.61 -36.69
CA VAL A 311 34.37 10.44 -36.25
C VAL A 311 33.53 9.22 -36.59
N SER A 312 34.13 8.24 -37.27
CA SER A 312 33.43 7.01 -37.65
C SER A 312 34.26 5.77 -37.35
N LEU A 313 33.58 4.66 -37.09
CA LEU A 313 34.16 3.33 -36.92
C LEU A 313 33.34 2.35 -37.76
N SER A 314 33.99 1.58 -38.63
CA SER A 314 33.32 0.57 -39.46
C SER A 314 33.82 -0.83 -39.13
N SER A 315 32.91 -1.79 -38.98
CA SER A 315 33.27 -3.20 -38.79
C SER A 315 32.23 -4.11 -39.41
N VAL A 316 32.64 -5.32 -39.79
CA VAL A 316 31.71 -6.40 -40.16
C VAL A 316 31.08 -7.07 -38.94
N SER A 317 31.61 -6.84 -37.73
CA SER A 317 31.01 -7.31 -36.49
C SER A 317 29.96 -6.33 -35.99
N GLU A 318 28.71 -6.79 -35.94
CA GLU A 318 27.64 -6.00 -35.32
C GLU A 318 27.85 -5.86 -33.81
N SER A 319 28.26 -6.93 -33.12
CA SER A 319 28.46 -6.93 -31.67
C SER A 319 29.53 -5.91 -31.25
N LEU A 320 30.64 -5.80 -32.00
CA LEU A 320 31.67 -4.79 -31.73
C LEU A 320 31.09 -3.37 -31.82
N ILE A 321 30.35 -3.09 -32.89
CA ILE A 321 29.75 -1.78 -33.12
C ILE A 321 28.66 -1.47 -32.09
N ARG A 322 27.83 -2.45 -31.72
CA ARG A 322 26.82 -2.31 -30.66
C ARG A 322 27.47 -2.06 -29.30
N HIS A 323 28.51 -2.82 -28.94
CA HIS A 323 29.23 -2.62 -27.67
C HIS A 323 29.88 -1.23 -27.64
N ALA A 324 30.54 -0.82 -28.73
CA ALA A 324 31.10 0.52 -28.87
C ALA A 324 30.02 1.60 -28.74
N GLN A 325 28.85 1.40 -29.34
CA GLN A 325 27.73 2.33 -29.25
C GLN A 325 27.22 2.49 -27.81
N ILE A 326 27.04 1.39 -27.06
CA ILE A 326 26.60 1.44 -25.65
C ILE A 326 27.68 2.02 -24.74
N VAL A 327 28.96 1.71 -24.96
CA VAL A 327 30.08 2.32 -24.23
C VAL A 327 30.10 3.83 -24.45
N LEU A 328 29.98 4.30 -25.70
CA LEU A 328 29.89 5.73 -26.01
C LEU A 328 28.66 6.38 -25.37
N LEU A 329 27.52 5.70 -25.38
CA LEU A 329 26.30 6.18 -24.72
C LEU A 329 26.50 6.34 -23.20
N ASN A 330 27.23 5.44 -22.55
CA ASN A 330 27.59 5.53 -21.13
C ASN A 330 28.51 6.73 -20.83
N PHE A 331 29.41 7.08 -21.76
CA PHE A 331 30.18 8.34 -21.72
C PHE A 331 29.31 9.59 -21.98
N GLY A 332 28.07 9.43 -22.48
CA GLY A 332 27.19 10.53 -22.86
C GLY A 332 27.39 11.02 -24.30
N ILE A 333 28.06 10.21 -25.13
CA ILE A 333 28.32 10.45 -26.55
C ILE A 333 27.30 9.66 -27.37
N VAL A 334 26.41 10.35 -28.07
CA VAL A 334 25.39 9.71 -28.91
C VAL A 334 25.99 9.39 -30.28
N ALA A 335 26.15 8.10 -30.56
CA ALA A 335 26.68 7.60 -31.83
C ALA A 335 25.59 6.90 -32.65
N ALA A 336 25.50 7.21 -33.95
CA ALA A 336 24.52 6.63 -34.85
C ALA A 336 25.08 5.37 -35.53
N LYS A 337 24.41 4.22 -35.37
CA LYS A 337 24.72 2.97 -36.07
C LYS A 337 23.91 2.90 -37.36
N SER A 338 24.57 2.59 -38.47
CA SER A 338 23.95 2.35 -39.78
C SER A 338 24.52 1.10 -40.44
N VAL A 339 23.76 0.49 -41.35
CA VAL A 339 24.17 -0.69 -42.10
C VAL A 339 24.63 -0.27 -43.50
N LYS A 340 25.84 -0.65 -43.88
CA LYS A 340 26.42 -0.40 -45.20
C LYS A 340 26.48 -1.72 -45.98
N ARG A 341 25.81 -1.75 -47.14
CA ARG A 341 25.83 -2.88 -48.06
C ARG A 341 26.78 -2.56 -49.21
N THR A 342 27.81 -3.38 -49.39
CA THR A 342 28.80 -3.24 -50.47
C THR A 342 28.84 -4.51 -51.30
N HIS A 343 28.91 -4.38 -52.63
CA HIS A 343 29.13 -5.52 -53.51
C HIS A 343 30.64 -5.65 -53.75
N LEU A 344 31.20 -6.81 -53.44
CA LEU A 344 32.62 -7.11 -53.64
C LEU A 344 32.72 -8.48 -54.32
N ASN A 345 33.40 -8.56 -55.45
CA ASN A 345 33.52 -9.79 -56.26
C ASN A 345 32.18 -10.46 -56.64
N GLY A 346 31.10 -9.70 -56.77
CA GLY A 346 29.76 -10.24 -57.08
C GLY A 346 28.95 -10.71 -55.86
N GLU A 347 29.53 -10.71 -54.66
CA GLU A 347 28.86 -11.06 -53.40
C GLU A 347 28.48 -9.81 -52.60
N GLN A 348 27.33 -9.85 -51.93
CA GLN A 348 26.91 -8.79 -51.01
C GLN A 348 27.60 -8.95 -49.66
N HIS A 349 28.37 -7.94 -49.27
CA HIS A 349 28.97 -7.82 -47.95
C HIS A 349 28.25 -6.76 -47.12
N ILE A 350 27.89 -7.11 -45.90
CA ILE A 350 27.28 -6.21 -44.92
C ILE A 350 28.36 -5.76 -43.93
N SER A 351 28.49 -4.45 -43.73
CA SER A 351 29.25 -3.87 -42.64
C SER A 351 28.41 -2.86 -41.86
N TYR A 352 28.79 -2.61 -40.63
CA TYR A 352 28.14 -1.70 -39.70
C TYR A 352 29.03 -0.49 -39.51
N LEU A 353 28.45 0.70 -39.66
CA LEU A 353 29.12 1.99 -39.50
C LEU A 353 28.55 2.69 -38.28
N LEU A 354 29.44 3.05 -37.35
CA LEU A 354 29.14 3.90 -36.21
C LEU A 354 29.66 5.30 -36.53
N ALA A 355 28.78 6.31 -36.52
CA ALA A 355 29.14 7.68 -36.83
C ALA A 355 28.83 8.61 -35.64
N ILE A 356 29.78 9.49 -35.34
CA ILE A 356 29.72 10.48 -34.28
C ILE A 356 29.91 11.85 -34.93
N ALA A 357 28.86 12.66 -34.91
CA ALA A 357 28.79 13.91 -35.67
C ALA A 357 28.39 15.10 -34.79
N GLY A 358 28.74 16.30 -35.24
CA GLY A 358 28.35 17.54 -34.56
C GLY A 358 28.88 17.62 -33.12
N ALA A 359 28.02 17.99 -32.17
CA ALA A 359 28.42 18.19 -30.77
C ALA A 359 28.96 16.92 -30.10
N GLU A 360 28.53 15.76 -30.58
CA GLU A 360 28.95 14.46 -30.05
C GLU A 360 30.41 14.13 -30.44
N ALA A 361 30.87 14.60 -31.61
CA ALA A 361 32.26 14.42 -32.04
C ALA A 361 33.22 15.23 -31.16
N GLU A 362 32.77 16.38 -30.66
CA GLU A 362 33.54 17.20 -29.74
C GLU A 362 33.64 16.53 -28.36
N LYS A 363 32.53 16.03 -27.82
CA LYS A 363 32.54 15.20 -26.60
C LYS A 363 33.48 14.00 -26.74
N PHE A 364 33.50 13.35 -27.91
CA PHE A 364 34.43 12.25 -28.18
C PHE A 364 35.90 12.72 -28.09
N HIS A 365 36.25 13.86 -28.71
CA HIS A 365 37.61 14.39 -28.64
C HIS A 365 38.04 14.74 -27.21
N GLU A 366 37.12 15.25 -26.39
CA GLU A 366 37.38 15.63 -25.00
C GLU A 366 37.53 14.42 -24.07
N MET A 367 36.62 13.43 -24.19
CA MET A 367 36.55 12.31 -23.24
C MET A 367 37.45 11.12 -23.63
N ILE A 368 37.59 10.85 -24.93
CA ILE A 368 38.32 9.67 -25.44
C ILE A 368 39.55 10.14 -26.24
N GLY A 369 39.32 10.99 -27.25
CA GLY A 369 40.35 11.54 -28.11
C GLY A 369 41.05 10.50 -29.00
N PHE A 370 42.19 10.90 -29.54
CA PHE A 370 43.07 10.07 -30.38
C PHE A 370 44.50 10.19 -29.87
N ALA A 371 45.26 9.09 -29.89
CA ALA A 371 46.70 9.13 -29.67
C ALA A 371 47.43 9.61 -30.93
N LEU A 372 46.90 9.29 -32.12
CA LEU A 372 47.48 9.68 -33.40
C LEU A 372 47.26 11.16 -33.71
N GLU A 373 48.34 11.90 -33.87
CA GLU A 373 48.31 13.35 -34.13
C GLU A 373 47.51 13.71 -35.40
N ARG A 374 47.66 12.91 -36.46
CA ARG A 374 46.93 13.10 -37.73
C ARG A 374 45.41 13.00 -37.59
N LYS A 375 44.90 12.31 -36.56
CA LYS A 375 43.46 12.21 -36.25
C LYS A 375 43.06 13.30 -35.26
N ARG A 376 43.86 13.54 -34.22
CA ARG A 376 43.66 14.62 -33.23
C ARG A 376 43.55 16.01 -33.88
N ALA A 377 44.41 16.29 -34.86
CA ALA A 377 44.44 17.57 -35.57
C ALA A 377 43.20 17.83 -36.45
N ARG A 378 42.34 16.83 -36.68
CA ARG A 378 41.10 16.95 -37.48
C ARG A 378 39.86 17.29 -36.64
N ARG A 379 40.06 17.78 -35.41
CA ARG A 379 38.99 18.30 -34.53
C ARG A 379 38.25 19.45 -35.22
N GLN A 380 36.92 19.46 -35.08
CA GLN A 380 36.07 20.45 -35.76
C GLN A 380 36.24 21.85 -35.13
N ALA A 381 36.59 22.86 -35.94
CA ALA A 381 36.75 24.25 -35.46
C ALA A 381 35.47 25.13 -35.57
N LYS A 382 34.35 24.56 -36.05
CA LYS A 382 33.07 25.27 -36.28
C LYS A 382 32.04 24.94 -35.20
N ARG A 383 31.04 25.83 -35.01
CA ARG A 383 29.90 25.59 -34.11
C ARG A 383 29.25 24.23 -34.42
N PRO A 384 29.21 23.29 -33.45
CA PRO A 384 28.74 21.94 -33.69
C PRO A 384 27.23 21.86 -33.95
N ASN A 385 26.81 20.93 -34.81
CA ASN A 385 25.39 20.63 -35.01
C ASN A 385 24.81 19.94 -33.75
N THR A 386 23.72 20.46 -33.19
CA THR A 386 23.06 19.95 -31.99
C THR A 386 21.77 19.18 -32.27
N ASN A 387 21.46 18.88 -33.53
CA ASN A 387 20.17 18.26 -33.94
C ASN A 387 20.06 16.75 -33.63
N VAL A 388 21.05 16.16 -32.95
CA VAL A 388 21.06 14.73 -32.59
C VAL A 388 20.32 14.51 -31.27
N ASP A 389 20.66 15.32 -30.26
CA ASP A 389 20.16 15.22 -28.89
C ASP A 389 19.15 16.34 -28.61
N VAL A 390 17.93 16.15 -29.12
CA VAL A 390 16.83 17.11 -29.08
C VAL A 390 15.57 16.48 -28.48
N VAL A 391 14.71 17.32 -27.90
CA VAL A 391 13.44 16.89 -27.28
C VAL A 391 12.27 17.22 -28.22
N PRO A 392 11.51 16.23 -28.73
CA PRO A 392 10.35 16.47 -29.58
C PRO A 392 9.07 16.79 -28.77
N PHE A 393 8.01 17.25 -29.44
CA PHE A 393 6.65 17.37 -28.91
C PHE A 393 6.49 18.35 -27.73
N LEU A 394 7.16 19.50 -27.78
CA LEU A 394 7.10 20.54 -26.74
C LEU A 394 6.22 21.75 -27.10
N GLY A 395 5.65 21.80 -28.29
CA GLY A 395 4.90 22.95 -28.82
C GLY A 395 3.66 23.28 -27.98
N GLU A 396 2.94 22.26 -27.53
CA GLU A 396 1.79 22.43 -26.61
C GLU A 396 2.26 22.93 -25.24
N SER A 397 3.31 22.34 -24.68
CA SER A 397 3.91 22.71 -23.39
C SER A 397 4.40 24.16 -23.40
N PHE A 398 5.10 24.59 -24.46
CA PHE A 398 5.49 25.98 -24.64
C PHE A 398 4.28 26.90 -24.83
N SER A 399 3.28 26.49 -25.62
CA SER A 399 2.04 27.26 -25.80
C SER A 399 1.29 27.47 -24.49
N ALA A 400 1.24 26.45 -23.63
CA ALA A 400 0.64 26.53 -22.31
C ALA A 400 1.43 27.45 -21.38
N ALA A 401 2.76 27.31 -21.31
CA ALA A 401 3.60 28.13 -20.44
C ALA A 401 3.65 29.62 -20.86
N ILE A 402 3.48 29.91 -22.15
CA ILE A 402 3.43 31.28 -22.68
C ILE A 402 2.04 31.93 -22.50
N ARG A 403 0.97 31.13 -22.34
CA ARG A 403 -0.38 31.67 -22.13
C ARG A 403 -0.46 32.35 -20.75
N GLY A 404 -0.72 33.64 -20.75
CA GLY A 404 -0.88 34.44 -19.52
C GLY A 404 0.41 35.07 -18.99
N THR A 405 1.55 34.93 -19.69
CA THR A 405 2.81 35.62 -19.37
C THR A 405 3.04 36.79 -20.33
N VAL A 406 3.56 37.90 -19.81
CA VAL A 406 3.87 39.10 -20.59
C VAL A 406 5.32 39.00 -21.06
N PHE A 407 5.53 38.83 -22.36
CA PHE A 407 6.86 38.78 -22.96
C PHE A 407 7.11 39.97 -23.88
N THR A 408 8.39 40.33 -24.01
CA THR A 408 8.85 41.26 -25.05
C THR A 408 8.68 40.66 -26.44
N ARG A 409 8.69 41.51 -27.47
CA ARG A 409 8.63 41.06 -28.87
C ARG A 409 9.81 40.14 -29.25
N ALA A 410 10.98 40.35 -28.63
CA ALA A 410 12.16 39.52 -28.85
C ALA A 410 11.97 38.11 -28.26
N GLU A 411 11.40 38.01 -27.05
CA GLU A 411 11.10 36.73 -26.40
C GLU A 411 9.99 35.96 -27.13
N HIS A 412 8.92 36.62 -27.57
CA HIS A 412 7.93 35.96 -28.43
C HIS A 412 8.53 35.37 -29.70
N LYS A 413 9.50 36.06 -30.31
CA LYS A 413 10.23 35.55 -31.48
C LYS A 413 11.13 34.36 -31.13
N LEU A 414 11.66 34.29 -29.91
CA LEU A 414 12.52 33.21 -29.43
C LEU A 414 11.79 31.86 -29.35
N PHE A 415 10.52 31.86 -28.93
CA PHE A 415 9.70 30.65 -28.79
C PHE A 415 8.94 30.24 -30.07
N ALA A 416 8.86 31.13 -31.07
CA ALA A 416 7.96 30.95 -32.23
C ALA A 416 8.17 29.63 -32.98
N ASP A 417 9.43 29.31 -33.33
CA ASP A 417 9.78 28.10 -34.09
C ASP A 417 9.52 26.81 -33.27
N TYR A 418 9.75 26.86 -31.95
CA TYR A 418 9.56 25.70 -31.06
C TYR A 418 8.09 25.46 -30.74
N ARG A 419 7.30 26.53 -30.64
CA ARG A 419 5.85 26.43 -30.41
C ARG A 419 5.12 25.79 -31.58
N ARG A 420 5.61 26.02 -32.80
CA ARG A 420 5.08 25.45 -34.04
C ARG A 420 5.66 24.07 -34.38
N GLU A 421 6.58 23.57 -33.57
CA GLU A 421 7.34 22.34 -33.86
C GLU A 421 8.21 22.40 -35.14
N ASP A 422 8.44 23.61 -35.68
CA ASP A 422 9.35 23.83 -36.81
C ASP A 422 10.79 23.48 -36.41
N ARG A 423 11.12 23.56 -35.11
CA ARG A 423 12.41 23.19 -34.52
C ARG A 423 12.21 22.46 -33.20
N ARG A 424 13.11 21.52 -32.90
CA ARG A 424 13.18 20.79 -31.63
C ARG A 424 14.35 21.33 -30.81
N PRO A 425 14.18 21.72 -29.53
CA PRO A 425 15.27 22.25 -28.74
C PRO A 425 16.23 21.12 -28.30
N SER A 426 17.53 21.40 -28.36
CA SER A 426 18.53 20.63 -27.61
C SER A 426 18.40 20.93 -26.11
N TYR A 427 18.93 20.08 -25.24
CA TYR A 427 18.88 20.30 -23.79
C TYR A 427 19.41 21.67 -23.33
N PRO A 428 20.58 22.16 -23.79
CA PRO A 428 21.05 23.51 -23.46
C PRO A 428 20.09 24.61 -23.95
N LYS A 429 19.46 24.39 -25.10
CA LYS A 429 18.47 25.33 -25.64
C LYS A 429 17.17 25.30 -24.84
N LEU A 430 16.73 24.11 -24.42
CA LEU A 430 15.56 23.91 -23.58
C LEU A 430 15.77 24.58 -22.21
N GLU A 431 16.94 24.45 -21.62
CA GLU A 431 17.33 25.11 -20.36
C GLU A 431 17.29 26.64 -20.52
N GLN A 432 17.84 27.18 -21.62
CA GLN A 432 17.71 28.61 -21.94
C GLN A 432 16.25 29.06 -22.06
N LEU A 433 15.42 28.28 -22.78
CA LEU A 433 14.00 28.60 -23.00
C LEU A 433 13.21 28.55 -21.68
N VAL A 434 13.43 27.52 -20.85
CA VAL A 434 12.79 27.38 -19.54
C VAL A 434 13.22 28.51 -18.60
N GLY A 435 14.51 28.89 -18.58
CA GLY A 435 14.98 30.01 -17.76
C GLY A 435 14.30 31.34 -18.09
N VAL A 436 13.99 31.60 -19.37
CA VAL A 436 13.21 32.79 -19.78
C VAL A 436 11.76 32.71 -19.26
N LEU A 437 11.13 31.54 -19.32
CA LEU A 437 9.78 31.33 -18.78
C LEU A 437 9.75 31.51 -17.25
N GLU A 438 10.77 30.99 -16.54
CA GLU A 438 10.89 31.09 -15.09
C GLU A 438 11.09 32.54 -14.62
N ALA A 439 11.85 33.33 -15.37
CA ALA A 439 12.06 34.76 -15.06
C ALA A 439 10.76 35.57 -15.09
N HIS A 440 9.73 35.10 -15.80
CA HIS A 440 8.45 35.79 -15.98
C HIS A 440 7.29 35.15 -15.22
N SER A 441 7.48 34.01 -14.57
CA SER A 441 6.38 33.21 -14.02
C SER A 441 6.60 32.80 -12.56
N ALA A 442 5.83 33.39 -11.65
CA ALA A 442 5.76 32.95 -10.26
C ALA A 442 4.91 31.66 -10.15
N LYS A 443 5.57 30.49 -10.10
CA LYS A 443 4.97 29.15 -9.80
C LYS A 443 3.72 28.79 -10.63
N ASN A 444 3.95 28.33 -11.86
CA ASN A 444 2.91 27.80 -12.75
C ASN A 444 3.07 26.27 -12.94
N GLU A 445 1.96 25.51 -12.82
CA GLU A 445 1.86 24.07 -13.19
C GLU A 445 2.43 23.73 -14.59
N PRO A 446 2.21 24.55 -15.65
CA PRO A 446 2.75 24.31 -17.00
C PRO A 446 4.28 24.15 -17.11
N LEU A 447 5.05 24.61 -16.11
CA LEU A 447 6.51 24.49 -16.10
C LEU A 447 7.01 23.17 -15.49
N ALA A 448 6.20 22.49 -14.68
CA ALA A 448 6.60 21.28 -13.97
C ALA A 448 7.02 20.17 -14.95
N HIS A 449 6.26 20.02 -16.04
CA HIS A 449 6.56 19.04 -17.09
C HIS A 449 7.88 19.33 -17.83
N LEU A 450 8.15 20.59 -18.18
CA LEU A 450 9.43 20.97 -18.81
C LEU A 450 10.63 20.80 -17.87
N ARG A 451 10.44 21.03 -16.56
CA ARG A 451 11.45 20.76 -15.53
C ARG A 451 11.72 19.28 -15.41
N GLU A 452 10.69 18.44 -15.39
CA GLU A 452 10.86 16.99 -15.34
C GLU A 452 11.71 16.48 -16.52
N LEU A 453 11.48 17.00 -17.73
CA LEU A 453 12.29 16.66 -18.90
C LEU A 453 13.76 17.09 -18.73
N LEU A 454 14.00 18.30 -18.19
CA LEU A 454 15.34 18.85 -17.91
C LEU A 454 16.08 18.12 -16.79
N GLU A 455 15.36 17.62 -15.79
CA GLU A 455 15.91 16.83 -14.69
C GLU A 455 16.30 15.42 -15.16
N ARG A 456 15.41 14.74 -15.89
CA ARG A 456 15.64 13.37 -16.35
C ARG A 456 16.66 13.26 -17.47
N ARG A 457 16.80 14.30 -18.30
CA ARG A 457 17.74 14.38 -19.43
C ARG A 457 17.76 13.14 -20.33
N LEU A 458 16.61 12.57 -20.66
CA LEU A 458 16.49 11.38 -21.53
C LEU A 458 16.75 11.71 -23.01
N LEU A 459 17.30 10.76 -23.77
CA LEU A 459 17.46 10.85 -25.21
C LEU A 459 16.23 10.25 -25.88
N PHE A 460 15.52 11.05 -26.66
CA PHE A 460 14.31 10.60 -27.34
C PHE A 460 14.60 10.25 -28.80
N VAL A 461 14.34 9.00 -29.19
CA VAL A 461 14.65 8.51 -30.54
C VAL A 461 13.47 7.74 -31.12
N GLU A 462 13.19 8.00 -32.38
CA GLU A 462 12.12 7.34 -33.13
C GLU A 462 12.44 5.87 -33.44
N VAL A 463 11.46 5.00 -33.31
CA VAL A 463 11.51 3.58 -33.72
C VAL A 463 11.35 3.49 -35.24
N VAL A 464 12.25 2.79 -35.91
CA VAL A 464 12.25 2.62 -37.38
C VAL A 464 12.08 1.18 -37.84
N SER A 465 12.31 0.21 -36.96
CA SER A 465 12.08 -1.22 -37.23
C SER A 465 11.56 -1.93 -35.98
N VAL A 466 10.64 -2.88 -36.18
CA VAL A 466 10.12 -3.81 -35.17
C VAL A 466 10.11 -5.20 -35.81
N GLU A 467 10.96 -6.10 -35.33
CA GLU A 467 11.17 -7.43 -35.92
C GLU A 467 10.86 -8.53 -34.90
N SER A 468 10.06 -9.51 -35.27
CA SER A 468 9.78 -10.68 -34.42
C SER A 468 10.94 -11.68 -34.47
N SER A 469 11.30 -12.21 -33.32
CA SER A 469 12.41 -13.14 -33.12
C SER A 469 12.07 -14.13 -32.01
N ARG A 470 12.98 -15.06 -31.73
CA ARG A 470 12.89 -15.99 -30.60
C ARG A 470 14.28 -16.22 -30.03
N THR A 471 14.51 -15.79 -28.80
CA THR A 471 15.85 -15.78 -28.18
C THR A 471 15.81 -16.12 -26.70
N GLN A 472 16.99 -16.33 -26.12
CA GLN A 472 17.13 -16.48 -24.67
C GLN A 472 16.91 -15.13 -23.98
N VAL A 473 16.08 -15.07 -22.93
CA VAL A 473 15.78 -13.80 -22.25
C VAL A 473 16.02 -13.85 -20.74
N TYR A 474 16.23 -12.70 -20.11
CA TYR A 474 16.50 -12.53 -18.69
C TYR A 474 15.80 -11.27 -18.17
N ASP A 475 15.63 -11.17 -16.86
CA ASP A 475 15.08 -9.99 -16.19
C ASP A 475 15.75 -9.73 -14.83
N LEU A 476 15.64 -8.51 -14.31
CA LEU A 476 16.18 -8.09 -13.01
C LEU A 476 15.08 -7.49 -12.14
N THR A 477 15.06 -7.92 -10.87
CA THR A 477 14.19 -7.31 -9.86
C THR A 477 14.93 -6.19 -9.16
N VAL A 478 14.48 -4.95 -9.32
CA VAL A 478 15.04 -3.75 -8.66
C VAL A 478 14.00 -3.19 -7.68
N PRO A 479 14.16 -3.33 -6.35
CA PRO A 479 13.11 -2.98 -5.39
C PRO A 479 12.74 -1.49 -5.31
N GLY A 480 13.61 -0.57 -5.75
CA GLY A 480 13.36 0.87 -5.64
C GLY A 480 12.43 1.39 -6.75
N THR A 481 13.01 1.77 -7.89
CA THR A 481 12.25 2.32 -9.03
C THR A 481 11.55 1.26 -9.87
N HIS A 482 11.71 -0.03 -9.54
CA HIS A 482 11.21 -1.15 -10.33
C HIS A 482 11.69 -1.09 -11.77
N SER A 483 12.88 -0.51 -12.00
CA SER A 483 13.44 -0.27 -13.32
C SER A 483 14.95 -0.43 -13.38
N PHE A 484 15.46 -0.81 -14.55
CA PHE A 484 16.88 -0.86 -14.85
C PHE A 484 17.15 -0.49 -16.32
N VAL A 485 18.39 -0.07 -16.61
CA VAL A 485 18.84 0.35 -17.94
C VAL A 485 19.57 -0.80 -18.64
N ALA A 486 19.10 -1.15 -19.84
CA ALA A 486 19.74 -2.13 -20.71
C ALA A 486 19.78 -1.64 -22.16
N ASN A 487 20.94 -1.72 -22.82
CA ASN A 487 21.20 -1.13 -24.15
C ASN A 487 20.78 0.36 -24.25
N GLY A 488 20.74 1.08 -23.12
CA GLY A 488 20.24 2.44 -23.01
C GLY A 488 18.73 2.58 -22.75
N PHE A 489 17.92 1.53 -22.87
CA PHE A 489 16.47 1.56 -22.64
C PHE A 489 16.13 1.34 -21.17
N VAL A 490 15.08 2.00 -20.67
CA VAL A 490 14.55 1.82 -19.30
C VAL A 490 13.42 0.78 -19.30
N ASN A 491 13.46 -0.18 -18.36
CA ASN A 491 12.57 -1.36 -18.25
C ASN A 491 11.72 -1.31 -16.94
N HIS A 492 10.51 -1.95 -16.80
CA HIS A 492 9.59 -1.77 -15.62
C HIS A 492 8.80 -3.02 -15.13
N ASN A 493 8.48 -3.17 -13.82
CA ASN A 493 7.66 -4.27 -13.19
C ASN A 493 6.24 -3.83 -12.68
N THR A 494 5.15 -4.62 -12.80
CA THR A 494 3.73 -4.14 -12.59
C THR A 494 2.81 -4.98 -11.67
N TYR A 495 1.86 -4.33 -10.95
CA TYR A 495 0.88 -4.90 -9.99
C TYR A 495 -0.62 -4.56 -10.31
N LEU A 496 -1.49 -5.57 -10.53
CA LEU A 496 -2.90 -5.42 -10.95
C LEU A 496 -3.92 -5.20 -9.81
N ALA A 497 -3.76 -5.84 -8.65
CA ALA A 497 -4.71 -5.75 -7.54
C ALA A 497 -4.79 -4.33 -6.95
N VAL A 498 -3.65 -3.66 -6.82
CA VAL A 498 -3.56 -2.28 -6.31
C VAL A 498 -4.27 -1.30 -7.26
N ALA A 499 -4.23 -1.54 -8.57
CA ALA A 499 -4.95 -0.72 -9.56
C ALA A 499 -6.47 -0.77 -9.35
N MET A 500 -7.03 -1.95 -9.05
CA MET A 500 -8.44 -2.12 -8.76
C MET A 500 -8.85 -1.42 -7.45
N ALA A 501 -8.02 -1.53 -6.41
CA ALA A 501 -8.27 -0.86 -5.13
C ALA A 501 -8.33 0.67 -5.27
N VAL A 502 -7.38 1.25 -6.00
CA VAL A 502 -7.33 2.69 -6.28
C VAL A 502 -8.55 3.14 -7.08
N GLN A 503 -8.98 2.35 -8.07
CA GLN A 503 -10.18 2.64 -8.85
C GLN A 503 -11.44 2.65 -7.98
N ALA A 504 -11.63 1.63 -7.14
CA ALA A 504 -12.77 1.53 -6.24
C ALA A 504 -12.84 2.71 -5.26
N LEU A 505 -11.68 3.14 -4.72
CA LEU A 505 -11.58 4.31 -3.86
C LEU A 505 -11.97 5.61 -4.58
N ILE A 506 -11.50 5.80 -5.82
CA ILE A 506 -11.76 7.02 -6.59
C ILE A 506 -13.20 7.08 -7.08
N GLN A 507 -13.79 5.93 -7.43
CA GLN A 507 -15.21 5.80 -7.76
C GLN A 507 -16.13 5.85 -6.53
N LYS A 508 -15.57 6.02 -5.31
CA LYS A 508 -16.29 6.05 -4.03
C LYS A 508 -17.12 4.78 -3.77
N GLN A 509 -16.68 3.65 -4.31
CA GLN A 509 -17.25 2.34 -4.00
C GLN A 509 -16.77 1.83 -2.63
N VAL A 510 -15.59 2.29 -2.21
CA VAL A 510 -15.06 2.12 -0.86
C VAL A 510 -14.57 3.47 -0.33
N SER A 511 -14.55 3.68 0.99
CA SER A 511 -13.99 4.89 1.59
C SER A 511 -12.51 4.78 1.94
N ARG A 512 -11.95 3.57 1.96
CA ARG A 512 -10.52 3.35 2.27
C ARG A 512 -9.88 2.14 1.57
N ILE A 513 -8.55 2.11 1.53
CA ILE A 513 -7.74 0.98 1.07
C ILE A 513 -6.87 0.50 2.24
N VAL A 514 -6.78 -0.82 2.42
CA VAL A 514 -5.88 -1.47 3.39
C VAL A 514 -5.00 -2.46 2.65
N LEU A 515 -3.69 -2.24 2.65
CA LEU A 515 -2.70 -3.15 2.08
C LEU A 515 -1.95 -3.84 3.23
N ALA A 516 -2.02 -5.15 3.28
CA ALA A 516 -1.42 -5.97 4.31
C ALA A 516 -0.49 -7.03 3.72
N ARG A 517 0.61 -7.31 4.42
CA ARG A 517 1.55 -8.40 4.09
C ARG A 517 1.98 -9.12 5.37
N PRO A 518 2.04 -10.47 5.41
CA PRO A 518 2.58 -11.19 6.56
C PRO A 518 4.09 -10.95 6.66
N ALA A 519 4.58 -10.70 7.88
CA ALA A 519 6.00 -10.67 8.17
C ALA A 519 6.45 -12.10 8.49
N VAL A 520 7.35 -12.66 7.68
CA VAL A 520 7.93 -13.99 7.88
C VAL A 520 9.44 -13.87 7.94
N GLU A 521 10.04 -14.43 8.98
CA GLU A 521 11.48 -14.49 9.16
C GLU A 521 12.04 -15.57 8.23
N ALA A 522 12.68 -15.16 7.14
CA ALA A 522 13.34 -16.05 6.19
C ALA A 522 14.68 -16.55 6.75
N GLY A 523 14.63 -17.38 7.80
CA GLY A 523 15.81 -18.05 8.35
C GLY A 523 16.73 -17.22 9.27
N GLU A 524 16.53 -15.90 9.39
CA GLU A 524 17.24 -15.02 10.33
C GLU A 524 16.25 -14.26 11.23
N HIS A 525 16.49 -14.24 12.55
CA HIS A 525 15.61 -13.55 13.50
C HIS A 525 15.65 -12.03 13.29
N LEU A 526 14.48 -11.38 13.21
CA LEU A 526 14.30 -9.92 12.99
C LEU A 526 15.01 -9.04 14.06
N GLY A 527 15.50 -9.67 15.13
CA GLY A 527 16.20 -9.04 16.25
C GLY A 527 17.51 -8.33 15.88
N PHE A 528 18.17 -8.67 14.78
CA PHE A 528 19.53 -8.20 14.48
C PHE A 528 19.64 -6.91 13.63
N LEU A 529 18.56 -6.40 13.04
CA LEU A 529 18.59 -5.12 12.32
C LEU A 529 18.54 -3.94 13.30
N PRO A 530 19.35 -2.88 13.16
CA PRO A 530 19.20 -1.64 13.94
C PRO A 530 17.97 -0.85 13.47
N GLY A 531 17.29 -0.17 14.39
CA GLY A 531 16.09 0.62 14.10
C GLY A 531 14.85 0.17 14.89
N ASP A 532 13.79 0.95 14.81
CA ASP A 532 12.50 0.60 15.41
C ASP A 532 11.78 -0.53 14.62
N LEU A 533 10.70 -1.09 15.19
CA LEU A 533 9.97 -2.18 14.55
C LEU A 533 9.39 -1.77 13.18
N GLN A 534 9.10 -0.50 12.97
CA GLN A 534 8.55 0.03 11.73
C GLN A 534 9.64 0.08 10.65
N GLU A 535 10.82 0.60 10.98
CA GLU A 535 12.01 0.63 10.09
C GLU A 535 12.45 -0.77 9.65
N LYS A 536 12.23 -1.79 10.48
CA LYS A 536 12.52 -3.19 10.16
C LYS A 536 11.51 -3.83 9.21
N VAL A 537 10.26 -3.37 9.22
CA VAL A 537 9.16 -4.00 8.45
C VAL A 537 8.85 -3.23 7.17
N ASP A 538 9.18 -1.94 7.10
CA ASP A 538 9.04 -1.09 5.92
C ASP A 538 9.65 -1.68 4.63
N PRO A 539 10.82 -2.36 4.65
CA PRO A 539 11.36 -3.01 3.45
C PRO A 539 10.43 -4.07 2.84
N TYR A 540 9.68 -4.82 3.67
CA TYR A 540 8.73 -5.83 3.22
C TYR A 540 7.45 -5.20 2.65
N LEU A 541 7.08 -4.02 3.12
CA LEU A 541 5.90 -3.27 2.68
C LEU A 541 6.19 -2.35 1.50
N ARG A 542 7.47 -2.11 1.19
CA ARG A 542 7.94 -1.21 0.12
C ARG A 542 7.28 -1.47 -1.26
N PRO A 543 7.13 -2.72 -1.74
CA PRO A 543 6.47 -2.97 -3.03
C PRO A 543 5.02 -2.46 -3.10
N LEU A 544 4.30 -2.46 -1.96
CA LEU A 544 2.93 -1.96 -1.87
C LEU A 544 2.89 -0.43 -1.94
N TYR A 545 3.85 0.25 -1.31
CA TYR A 545 4.00 1.71 -1.42
C TYR A 545 4.32 2.13 -2.85
N ASP A 546 5.26 1.44 -3.50
CA ASP A 546 5.69 1.78 -4.85
C ASP A 546 4.55 1.59 -5.86
N ALA A 547 3.74 0.53 -5.71
CA ALA A 547 2.55 0.33 -6.54
C ALA A 547 1.55 1.50 -6.43
N LEU A 548 1.35 2.05 -5.22
CA LEU A 548 0.48 3.21 -5.01
C LEU A 548 1.04 4.49 -5.65
N PHE A 549 2.34 4.75 -5.49
CA PHE A 549 3.02 5.90 -6.10
C PHE A 549 3.08 5.81 -7.63
N ASP A 550 3.07 4.60 -8.19
CA ASP A 550 2.97 4.37 -9.63
C ASP A 550 1.60 4.72 -10.19
N LEU A 551 0.53 4.49 -9.42
CA LEU A 551 -0.86 4.64 -9.84
C LEU A 551 -1.44 6.02 -9.53
N MET A 552 -0.89 6.73 -8.54
CA MET A 552 -1.42 8.00 -8.03
C MET A 552 -0.29 9.04 -7.83
N ASP A 553 -0.66 10.33 -7.71
CA ASP A 553 0.31 11.39 -7.40
C ASP A 553 0.88 11.22 -5.99
N ALA A 554 2.20 11.39 -5.84
CA ALA A 554 2.89 11.13 -4.58
C ALA A 554 2.36 11.99 -3.42
N GLU A 555 2.11 13.28 -3.66
CA GLU A 555 1.55 14.18 -2.64
C GLU A 555 0.14 13.74 -2.20
N ARG A 556 -0.67 13.23 -3.14
CA ARG A 556 -2.01 12.73 -2.86
C ARG A 556 -1.97 11.43 -2.07
N VAL A 557 -1.05 10.51 -2.40
CA VAL A 557 -0.82 9.27 -1.66
C VAL A 557 -0.37 9.58 -0.24
N THR A 558 0.64 10.44 -0.05
CA THR A 558 1.12 10.86 1.28
C THR A 558 -0.02 11.45 2.11
N LYS A 559 -0.82 12.36 1.53
CA LYS A 559 -1.98 12.95 2.22
C LYS A 559 -3.08 11.94 2.56
N MET A 560 -3.25 10.90 1.73
CA MET A 560 -4.20 9.81 1.98
C MET A 560 -3.69 8.83 3.04
N LEU A 561 -2.38 8.56 3.08
CA LEU A 561 -1.71 7.79 4.14
C LEU A 561 -1.82 8.53 5.49
N GLU A 562 -1.50 9.83 5.53
CA GLU A 562 -1.64 10.68 6.73
C GLU A 562 -3.08 10.72 7.25
N LYS A 563 -4.06 10.74 6.34
CA LYS A 563 -5.49 10.72 6.67
C LYS A 563 -6.03 9.31 6.93
N ARG A 564 -5.21 8.26 6.79
CA ARG A 564 -5.60 6.84 6.86
C ARG A 564 -6.75 6.45 5.94
N ILE A 565 -6.83 7.12 4.80
CA ILE A 565 -7.66 6.69 3.66
C ILE A 565 -6.97 5.51 2.96
N ILE A 566 -5.65 5.51 2.93
CA ILE A 566 -4.84 4.36 2.54
C ILE A 566 -4.03 3.96 3.77
N GLU A 567 -4.02 2.67 4.08
CA GLU A 567 -3.26 2.08 5.18
C GLU A 567 -2.39 0.97 4.62
N VAL A 568 -1.08 1.00 4.89
CA VAL A 568 -0.14 -0.06 4.51
C VAL A 568 0.50 -0.56 5.79
N ALA A 569 0.25 -1.82 6.16
CA ALA A 569 0.64 -2.33 7.46
C ALA A 569 0.97 -3.84 7.45
N PRO A 570 1.76 -4.33 8.41
CA PRO A 570 1.97 -5.76 8.59
C PRO A 570 0.67 -6.47 8.97
N LEU A 571 0.49 -7.74 8.55
CA LEU A 571 -0.72 -8.53 8.84
C LEU A 571 -1.07 -8.58 10.34
N ALA A 572 -0.06 -8.56 11.22
CA ALA A 572 -0.24 -8.55 12.68
C ALA A 572 -1.14 -7.38 13.17
N PHE A 573 -1.16 -6.25 12.47
CA PHE A 573 -2.00 -5.10 12.81
C PHE A 573 -3.51 -5.37 12.60
N MET A 574 -3.89 -6.39 11.81
CA MET A 574 -5.28 -6.82 11.68
C MET A 574 -5.84 -7.53 12.94
N ARG A 575 -4.99 -7.89 13.91
CA ARG A 575 -5.39 -8.54 15.18
C ARG A 575 -6.08 -7.59 16.17
N GLY A 576 -5.91 -6.29 16.04
CA GLY A 576 -6.02 -5.33 17.15
C GLY A 576 -7.36 -5.03 17.85
N ARG A 577 -8.51 -5.61 17.51
CA ARG A 577 -9.82 -4.98 17.85
C ARG A 577 -10.66 -5.76 18.86
N ALA A 578 -10.06 -6.17 19.97
CA ALA A 578 -10.61 -7.19 20.87
C ALA A 578 -11.07 -6.65 22.23
N HIS A 579 -12.03 -7.34 22.83
CA HIS A 579 -12.45 -7.20 24.22
C HIS A 579 -12.11 -8.49 24.99
N PRO A 580 -11.93 -8.43 26.32
CA PRO A 580 -11.88 -9.62 27.17
C PRO A 580 -13.10 -10.52 26.98
N LEU A 581 -12.92 -11.84 27.14
CA LEU A 581 -14.03 -12.80 26.96
C LEU A 581 -15.24 -12.52 27.86
N HIS A 582 -15.04 -11.94 29.05
CA HIS A 582 -16.12 -11.63 29.98
C HIS A 582 -16.77 -10.25 29.77
N SER A 583 -16.29 -9.43 28.83
CA SER A 583 -16.93 -8.14 28.53
C SER A 583 -18.38 -8.33 28.11
N LYS A 584 -19.28 -7.47 28.59
CA LYS A 584 -20.72 -7.63 28.33
C LYS A 584 -21.11 -6.95 27.03
N ILE A 585 -21.66 -7.72 26.11
CA ILE A 585 -22.22 -7.25 24.84
C ILE A 585 -23.74 -7.30 24.92
N LEU A 586 -24.39 -6.23 24.48
CA LEU A 586 -25.84 -6.13 24.57
C LEU A 586 -26.49 -6.89 23.41
N THR A 587 -27.45 -7.76 23.73
CA THR A 587 -28.24 -8.53 22.76
C THR A 587 -29.74 -8.24 22.92
N PRO A 588 -30.59 -8.61 21.95
CA PRO A 588 -32.05 -8.47 22.07
C PRO A 588 -32.65 -9.24 23.25
N THR A 589 -31.93 -10.21 23.81
CA THR A 589 -32.35 -10.98 24.98
C THR A 589 -31.74 -10.50 26.30
N GLY A 590 -30.83 -9.51 26.26
CA GLY A 590 -30.11 -9.00 27.43
C GLY A 590 -28.60 -9.00 27.25
N TRP A 591 -27.83 -8.84 28.33
CA TRP A 591 -26.37 -8.89 28.28
C TRP A 591 -25.86 -10.31 28.11
N ARG A 592 -24.92 -10.51 27.18
CA ARG A 592 -24.16 -11.76 27.02
C ARG A 592 -22.66 -11.46 27.09
N GLU A 593 -21.88 -12.41 27.56
CA GLU A 593 -20.43 -12.29 27.57
C GLU A 593 -19.87 -12.41 26.14
N MET A 594 -18.84 -11.62 25.84
CA MET A 594 -18.16 -11.59 24.54
C MET A 594 -17.77 -12.99 24.08
N GLY A 595 -17.18 -13.80 24.96
CA GLY A 595 -16.72 -15.17 24.68
C GLY A 595 -17.85 -16.15 24.35
N GLY A 596 -19.09 -15.84 24.76
CA GLY A 596 -20.26 -16.66 24.50
C GLY A 596 -20.99 -16.35 23.18
N LEU A 597 -20.56 -15.35 22.41
CA LEU A 597 -21.18 -14.98 21.14
C LEU A 597 -20.77 -15.92 20.01
N LYS A 598 -21.70 -16.18 19.09
CA LYS A 598 -21.54 -17.02 17.89
C LYS A 598 -22.00 -16.25 16.66
N VAL A 599 -21.51 -16.66 15.49
CA VAL A 599 -22.00 -16.13 14.21
C VAL A 599 -23.50 -16.44 14.08
N GLY A 600 -24.27 -15.45 13.63
CA GLY A 600 -25.73 -15.51 13.57
C GLY A 600 -26.44 -15.08 14.86
N ASP A 601 -25.72 -14.85 15.97
CA ASP A 601 -26.31 -14.17 17.13
C ASP A 601 -26.65 -12.72 16.78
N PHE A 602 -27.55 -12.09 17.52
CA PHE A 602 -27.86 -10.66 17.35
C PHE A 602 -27.32 -9.85 18.53
N VAL A 603 -26.72 -8.69 18.22
CA VAL A 603 -26.31 -7.67 19.19
C VAL A 603 -27.04 -6.36 18.93
N ILE A 604 -26.98 -5.40 19.83
CA ILE A 604 -27.62 -4.09 19.64
C ILE A 604 -26.66 -3.12 18.95
N GLY A 605 -27.10 -2.54 17.83
CA GLY A 605 -26.38 -1.52 17.06
C GLY A 605 -26.48 -0.11 17.65
N SER A 606 -25.86 0.87 16.99
CA SER A 606 -25.91 2.28 17.38
C SER A 606 -27.29 2.92 17.28
N ASP A 607 -28.16 2.36 16.43
CA ASP A 607 -29.55 2.75 16.23
C ASP A 607 -30.51 2.15 17.25
N GLY A 608 -29.98 1.41 18.24
CA GLY A 608 -30.78 0.73 19.26
C GLY A 608 -31.46 -0.55 18.79
N LYS A 609 -31.28 -0.96 17.52
CA LYS A 609 -31.95 -2.15 16.96
C LYS A 609 -31.02 -3.37 16.93
N PRO A 610 -31.59 -4.58 16.82
CA PRO A 610 -30.80 -5.79 16.61
C PRO A 610 -30.02 -5.73 15.29
N THR A 611 -28.73 -6.07 15.35
CA THR A 611 -27.85 -6.29 14.20
C THR A 611 -27.18 -7.65 14.34
N GLU A 612 -27.04 -8.36 13.23
CA GLU A 612 -26.48 -9.71 13.21
C GLU A 612 -24.97 -9.69 13.44
N VAL A 613 -24.48 -10.62 14.24
CA VAL A 613 -23.06 -10.95 14.39
C VAL A 613 -22.64 -11.78 13.18
N THR A 614 -21.94 -11.15 12.25
CA THR A 614 -21.46 -11.80 11.02
C THR A 614 -20.21 -12.63 11.22
N GLY A 615 -19.56 -12.51 12.38
CA GLY A 615 -18.28 -13.17 12.63
C GLY A 615 -17.79 -13.06 14.06
N VAL A 616 -17.09 -14.10 14.53
CA VAL A 616 -16.52 -14.20 15.89
C VAL A 616 -15.08 -14.71 15.80
N PHE A 617 -14.14 -13.95 16.36
CA PHE A 617 -12.70 -14.19 16.19
C PHE A 617 -11.98 -14.14 17.54
N PRO A 618 -11.50 -15.30 18.03
CA PRO A 618 -10.58 -15.36 19.15
C PRO A 618 -9.29 -14.58 18.84
N GLN A 619 -8.77 -13.85 19.80
CA GLN A 619 -7.59 -12.98 19.64
C GLN A 619 -6.43 -13.35 20.57
N GLY A 620 -6.61 -14.38 21.40
CA GLY A 620 -5.62 -14.84 22.36
C GLY A 620 -5.41 -13.85 23.50
N GLU A 621 -4.30 -14.00 24.21
CA GLU A 621 -3.91 -13.12 25.31
C GLU A 621 -3.43 -11.76 24.81
N LYS A 622 -3.99 -10.69 25.37
CA LYS A 622 -3.61 -9.32 25.04
C LYS A 622 -3.58 -8.44 26.27
N LEU A 623 -2.75 -7.40 26.23
CA LEU A 623 -2.78 -6.34 27.22
C LEU A 623 -4.08 -5.53 27.09
N VAL A 624 -4.84 -5.47 28.17
CA VAL A 624 -6.16 -4.85 28.27
C VAL A 624 -6.06 -3.55 29.05
N TYR A 625 -6.82 -2.56 28.60
CA TYR A 625 -6.95 -1.24 29.20
C TYR A 625 -8.40 -0.99 29.58
N ARG A 626 -8.60 -0.34 30.72
CA ARG A 626 -9.88 0.23 31.14
C ARG A 626 -10.03 1.61 30.55
N VAL A 627 -11.00 1.78 29.67
CA VAL A 627 -11.39 3.08 29.11
C VAL A 627 -12.57 3.61 29.91
N ALA A 628 -12.31 4.58 30.78
CA ALA A 628 -13.32 5.17 31.67
C ALA A 628 -13.86 6.48 31.09
N MET A 629 -15.16 6.69 31.22
CA MET A 629 -15.89 7.83 30.66
C MET A 629 -16.20 8.89 31.71
N THR A 630 -16.54 10.10 31.27
CA THR A 630 -16.91 11.22 32.17
C THR A 630 -18.18 10.97 32.98
N ASP A 631 -19.02 10.03 32.54
CA ASP A 631 -20.27 9.64 33.20
C ASP A 631 -20.17 8.38 34.08
N GLY A 632 -18.93 7.96 34.35
CA GLY A 632 -18.65 6.77 35.15
C GLY A 632 -18.89 5.46 34.41
N ALA A 633 -19.32 5.49 33.14
CA ALA A 633 -19.31 4.30 32.29
C ALA A 633 -17.87 3.85 32.04
N SER A 634 -17.63 2.54 31.89
CA SER A 634 -16.32 2.05 31.47
C SER A 634 -16.42 0.76 30.66
N ALA A 635 -15.44 0.56 29.77
CA ALA A 635 -15.28 -0.67 29.01
C ALA A 635 -13.82 -1.12 29.00
N LEU A 636 -13.60 -2.42 28.85
CA LEU A 636 -12.28 -3.02 28.76
C LEU A 636 -11.94 -3.32 27.30
N ALA A 637 -10.76 -2.92 26.83
CA ALA A 637 -10.35 -3.16 25.45
C ALA A 637 -8.83 -3.22 25.31
N CYS A 638 -8.31 -3.89 24.28
CA CYS A 638 -6.87 -3.90 24.02
C CYS A 638 -6.36 -2.55 23.45
N ALA A 639 -5.03 -2.38 23.42
CA ALA A 639 -4.34 -1.17 22.96
C ALA A 639 -4.79 -0.72 21.55
N GLU A 640 -5.06 -1.67 20.67
CA GLU A 640 -5.35 -1.40 19.26
C GLU A 640 -6.86 -1.37 18.97
N HIS A 641 -7.70 -1.44 20.02
CA HIS A 641 -9.15 -1.43 19.89
C HIS A 641 -9.64 -0.10 19.34
N LEU A 642 -10.60 -0.15 18.40
CA LEU A 642 -11.07 1.03 17.69
C LEU A 642 -12.24 1.71 18.38
N TRP A 643 -12.11 3.02 18.55
CA TRP A 643 -13.12 3.88 19.12
C TRP A 643 -13.53 4.95 18.12
N ALA A 644 -14.82 5.02 17.80
CA ALA A 644 -15.38 6.16 17.08
C ALA A 644 -15.45 7.36 18.03
N VAL A 645 -14.68 8.41 17.75
CA VAL A 645 -14.56 9.60 18.60
C VAL A 645 -14.52 10.88 17.76
N ARG A 646 -14.89 12.00 18.37
CA ARG A 646 -14.65 13.34 17.78
C ARG A 646 -14.01 14.28 18.77
N THR A 647 -13.20 15.19 18.25
CA THR A 647 -12.66 16.31 19.03
C THR A 647 -13.50 17.57 18.86
N ALA A 648 -13.29 18.56 19.73
CA ALA A 648 -13.93 19.88 19.59
C ALA A 648 -13.65 20.54 18.23
N SER A 649 -12.43 20.33 17.69
CA SER A 649 -12.04 20.82 16.36
C SER A 649 -12.80 20.12 15.23
N ASP A 650 -12.95 18.79 15.33
CA ASP A 650 -13.70 17.99 14.35
C ASP A 650 -15.16 18.46 14.29
N LYS A 651 -15.76 18.68 15.46
CA LYS A 651 -17.12 19.21 15.56
C LYS A 651 -17.24 20.61 14.95
N ARG A 652 -16.31 21.52 15.25
CA ARG A 652 -16.32 22.90 14.69
C ARG A 652 -16.22 22.91 13.16
N ARG A 653 -15.53 21.92 12.58
CA ARG A 653 -15.31 21.79 11.14
C ARG A 653 -16.30 20.84 10.46
N ASN A 654 -17.34 20.39 11.17
CA ASN A 654 -18.32 19.41 10.72
C ASN A 654 -17.70 18.16 10.08
N LYS A 655 -16.64 17.63 10.70
CA LYS A 655 -15.98 16.41 10.25
C LYS A 655 -16.71 15.16 10.78
N PRO A 656 -16.68 14.04 10.04
CA PRO A 656 -17.17 12.76 10.53
C PRO A 656 -16.38 12.30 11.77
N LEU A 657 -16.94 11.32 12.49
CA LEU A 657 -16.24 10.67 13.61
C LEU A 657 -14.90 10.10 13.12
N ARG A 658 -13.87 10.27 13.93
CA ARG A 658 -12.56 9.64 13.73
C ARG A 658 -12.58 8.29 14.39
N VAL A 659 -11.96 7.30 13.77
CA VAL A 659 -11.77 5.99 14.37
C VAL A 659 -10.33 5.92 14.86
N LEU A 660 -10.14 5.91 16.18
CA LEU A 660 -8.81 5.91 16.83
C LEU A 660 -8.63 4.67 17.70
N GLN A 661 -7.40 4.19 17.79
CA GLN A 661 -7.05 3.11 18.70
C GLN A 661 -6.96 3.59 20.14
N THR A 662 -7.18 2.70 21.10
CA THR A 662 -6.98 2.98 22.53
C THR A 662 -5.61 3.63 22.78
N GLN A 663 -4.54 3.06 22.23
CA GLN A 663 -3.15 3.52 22.40
C GLN A 663 -2.89 4.92 21.81
N GLU A 664 -3.57 5.29 20.72
CA GLU A 664 -3.43 6.60 20.09
C GLU A 664 -4.04 7.72 20.96
N MET A 665 -5.02 7.37 21.79
CA MET A 665 -5.69 8.32 22.67
C MET A 665 -4.95 8.50 24.00
N MET A 666 -4.16 7.51 24.44
CA MET A 666 -3.49 7.49 25.75
C MET A 666 -2.62 8.72 26.00
N SER A 667 -1.87 9.16 24.99
CA SER A 667 -0.91 10.26 25.13
C SER A 667 -1.57 11.65 25.22
N SER A 668 -2.86 11.78 24.90
CA SER A 668 -3.50 13.10 24.80
C SER A 668 -5.01 13.09 25.07
N LEU A 669 -5.39 12.66 26.28
CA LEU A 669 -6.80 12.64 26.71
C LEU A 669 -7.40 14.03 27.01
N ARG A 670 -6.55 15.06 27.16
CA ARG A 670 -6.97 16.44 27.41
C ARG A 670 -6.40 17.43 26.41
N CYS A 671 -7.18 18.48 26.17
CA CYS A 671 -6.73 19.69 25.48
C CYS A 671 -7.12 20.88 26.38
N PHE A 672 -6.13 21.58 26.92
CA PHE A 672 -6.32 22.56 28.01
C PHE A 672 -7.11 21.94 29.18
N HIS A 673 -8.19 22.61 29.61
CA HIS A 673 -9.05 22.18 30.72
C HIS A 673 -10.16 21.19 30.29
N GLN A 674 -10.24 20.80 29.02
CA GLN A 674 -11.32 19.98 28.47
C GLN A 674 -10.85 18.57 28.08
N TYR A 675 -11.74 17.59 28.19
CA TYR A 675 -11.51 16.25 27.66
C TYR A 675 -11.55 16.28 26.13
N ARG A 676 -10.64 15.56 25.49
CA ARG A 676 -10.39 15.70 24.06
C ARG A 676 -11.34 14.87 23.18
N TYR A 677 -11.67 13.65 23.60
CA TYR A 677 -12.35 12.67 22.77
C TYR A 677 -13.78 12.41 23.25
N GLU A 678 -14.77 12.84 22.45
CA GLU A 678 -16.20 12.59 22.67
C GLU A 678 -16.64 11.31 21.92
N LEU A 679 -17.34 10.39 22.58
CA LEU A 679 -17.93 9.20 21.95
C LEU A 679 -19.34 9.48 21.41
N PRO A 680 -19.79 8.75 20.37
CA PRO A 680 -21.19 8.71 20.02
C PRO A 680 -22.02 8.05 21.13
N LEU A 681 -23.28 8.46 21.21
CA LEU A 681 -24.32 7.82 22.01
C LEU A 681 -25.31 7.15 21.06
N LEU A 682 -26.17 6.28 21.59
CA LEU A 682 -27.26 5.67 20.83
C LEU A 682 -28.09 6.76 20.12
N SER A 683 -28.37 6.56 18.83
CA SER A 683 -29.21 7.49 18.06
C SER A 683 -30.69 7.29 18.31
N ALA A 684 -31.09 6.15 18.85
CA ALA A 684 -32.43 5.89 19.36
C ALA A 684 -32.39 4.94 20.58
N PRO A 685 -33.43 4.92 21.43
CA PRO A 685 -33.53 3.99 22.54
C PRO A 685 -33.39 2.52 22.10
N VAL A 686 -32.76 1.69 22.94
CA VAL A 686 -32.63 0.24 22.65
C VAL A 686 -34.00 -0.42 22.50
N GLU A 687 -34.23 -1.20 21.45
CA GLU A 687 -35.52 -1.89 21.26
C GLU A 687 -35.50 -3.30 21.86
N TRP A 688 -36.42 -3.56 22.79
CA TRP A 688 -36.70 -4.88 23.34
C TRP A 688 -38.14 -5.32 23.06
N PRO A 689 -38.40 -6.64 22.97
CA PRO A 689 -39.76 -7.15 22.87
C PRO A 689 -40.63 -6.68 24.03
N HIS A 690 -41.91 -6.42 23.73
CA HIS A 690 -42.89 -6.08 24.76
C HIS A 690 -43.04 -7.22 25.76
N ARG A 691 -42.98 -6.89 27.04
CA ARG A 691 -43.33 -7.81 28.13
C ARG A 691 -44.53 -7.25 28.87
N GLN A 692 -45.54 -8.08 29.08
CA GLN A 692 -46.65 -7.69 29.95
C GLN A 692 -46.14 -7.48 31.37
N VAL A 693 -46.64 -6.43 32.02
CA VAL A 693 -46.24 -6.04 33.36
C VAL A 693 -47.48 -5.92 34.26
N PRO A 694 -47.39 -6.33 35.54
CA PRO A 694 -48.54 -6.37 36.45
C PRO A 694 -48.95 -4.99 36.99
N LEU A 695 -48.15 -3.95 36.76
CA LEU A 695 -48.44 -2.58 37.16
C LEU A 695 -48.16 -1.64 35.99
N GLU A 696 -49.01 -0.62 35.82
CA GLU A 696 -48.79 0.40 34.79
C GLU A 696 -47.42 1.08 35.03
N PRO A 697 -46.57 1.24 33.99
CA PRO A 697 -45.18 1.65 34.17
C PRO A 697 -44.97 2.99 34.89
N TYR A 698 -45.78 4.00 34.60
CA TYR A 698 -45.66 5.30 35.27
C TYR A 698 -46.04 5.21 36.75
N SER A 699 -47.10 4.46 37.07
CA SER A 699 -47.52 4.16 38.45
C SER A 699 -46.45 3.43 39.24
N LEU A 700 -45.72 2.50 38.62
CA LEU A 700 -44.57 1.87 39.26
C LEU A 700 -43.52 2.92 39.64
N GLY A 701 -43.18 3.82 38.71
CA GLY A 701 -42.22 4.90 38.98
C GLY A 701 -42.64 5.76 40.16
N LEU A 702 -43.91 6.18 40.21
CA LEU A 702 -44.46 6.94 41.33
C LEU A 702 -44.36 6.16 42.66
N MET A 703 -44.75 4.88 42.67
CA MET A 703 -44.69 4.04 43.87
C MET A 703 -43.25 3.76 44.35
N LEU A 704 -42.29 3.67 43.41
CA LEU A 704 -40.88 3.54 43.74
C LEU A 704 -40.30 4.82 44.34
N GLY A 705 -40.84 5.98 44.00
CA GLY A 705 -40.47 7.23 44.65
C GLY A 705 -41.18 7.45 45.98
N ASP A 706 -42.33 8.09 45.92
CA ASP A 706 -43.13 8.54 47.06
C ASP A 706 -44.01 7.45 47.71
N GLY A 707 -43.97 6.22 47.18
CA GLY A 707 -44.73 5.09 47.73
C GLY A 707 -44.09 4.42 48.95
N CYS A 708 -44.92 4.03 49.92
CA CYS A 708 -44.56 3.14 51.03
C CYS A 708 -45.09 1.73 50.75
N ILE A 709 -44.16 0.79 50.53
CA ILE A 709 -44.46 -0.57 50.05
C ILE A 709 -43.86 -1.65 50.95
N THR A 710 -43.77 -1.38 52.25
CA THR A 710 -43.13 -2.26 53.26
C THR A 710 -43.83 -3.61 53.48
N GLY A 711 -45.02 -3.83 52.91
CA GLY A 711 -45.80 -5.06 53.09
C GLY A 711 -46.41 -5.26 54.48
N LYS A 712 -46.04 -4.45 55.47
CA LYS A 712 -46.58 -4.48 56.85
C LYS A 712 -47.99 -3.91 56.96
N THR A 713 -48.34 -2.99 56.06
CA THR A 713 -49.66 -2.37 55.96
C THR A 713 -50.05 -2.21 54.49
N SER A 714 -51.30 -1.81 54.21
CA SER A 714 -51.69 -1.46 52.84
C SER A 714 -50.77 -0.37 52.28
N PRO A 715 -50.37 -0.45 50.99
CA PRO A 715 -49.52 0.56 50.37
C PRO A 715 -50.06 1.98 50.58
N SER A 716 -49.15 2.93 50.75
CA SER A 716 -49.50 4.34 50.82
C SER A 716 -48.63 5.16 49.89
N PHE A 717 -49.09 6.36 49.54
CA PHE A 717 -48.40 7.29 48.66
C PHE A 717 -48.31 8.64 49.38
N CYS A 718 -47.10 9.16 49.54
CA CYS A 718 -46.83 10.35 50.35
C CYS A 718 -46.41 11.52 49.46
N THR A 719 -47.36 12.40 49.12
CA THR A 719 -47.09 13.57 48.29
C THR A 719 -48.01 14.75 48.62
N ALA A 720 -47.50 15.96 48.46
CA ALA A 720 -48.30 17.19 48.53
C ALA A 720 -48.89 17.60 47.16
N ASP A 721 -48.38 17.04 46.05
CA ASP A 721 -48.78 17.39 44.69
C ASP A 721 -50.07 16.63 44.30
N ALA A 722 -51.19 17.35 44.20
CA ALA A 722 -52.49 16.76 43.83
C ALA A 722 -52.50 16.15 42.41
N GLU A 723 -51.68 16.66 41.50
CA GLU A 723 -51.53 16.13 40.13
C GLU A 723 -50.93 14.71 40.13
N LEU A 724 -49.96 14.43 41.03
CA LEU A 724 -49.37 13.10 41.16
C LEU A 724 -50.36 12.09 41.71
N VAL A 725 -51.17 12.50 42.71
CA VAL A 725 -52.25 11.66 43.26
C VAL A 725 -53.27 11.34 42.17
N SER A 726 -53.72 12.37 41.44
CA SER A 726 -54.68 12.20 40.34
C SER A 726 -54.13 11.29 39.24
N SER A 727 -52.85 11.44 38.89
CA SER A 727 -52.20 10.61 37.88
C SER A 727 -52.07 9.15 38.33
N LEU A 728 -51.72 8.91 39.61
CA LEU A 728 -51.67 7.58 40.19
C LEU A 728 -53.05 6.92 40.28
N GLU A 729 -54.09 7.69 40.63
CA GLU A 729 -55.48 7.23 40.64
C GLU A 729 -55.95 6.82 39.24
N VAL A 730 -55.68 7.65 38.23
CA VAL A 730 -56.05 7.37 36.83
C VAL A 730 -55.32 6.14 36.31
N SER A 731 -54.01 6.04 36.51
CA SER A 731 -53.24 4.90 36.01
C SER A 731 -53.55 3.57 36.72
N LEU A 732 -54.15 3.61 37.92
CA LEU A 732 -54.57 2.42 38.67
C LEU A 732 -56.10 2.20 38.66
N ALA A 733 -56.84 2.90 37.81
CA ALA A 733 -58.31 2.84 37.76
C ALA A 733 -58.82 1.40 37.53
N ASP A 734 -58.14 0.63 36.67
CA ASP A 734 -58.49 -0.75 36.34
C ASP A 734 -58.37 -1.73 37.53
N MET A 735 -57.63 -1.35 38.59
CA MET A 735 -57.47 -2.16 39.80
C MET A 735 -58.58 -1.96 40.84
N ASN A 736 -59.53 -1.05 40.58
CA ASN A 736 -60.65 -0.72 41.48
C ASN A 736 -60.21 -0.43 42.93
N LEU A 737 -59.26 0.50 43.09
CA LEU A 737 -58.66 0.88 44.38
C LEU A 737 -59.31 2.14 44.96
N SER A 738 -59.31 2.26 46.29
CA SER A 738 -59.75 3.45 47.01
C SER A 738 -58.56 4.16 47.66
N PHE A 739 -58.42 5.45 47.35
CA PHE A 739 -57.40 6.35 47.88
C PHE A 739 -57.98 7.15 49.04
N ARG A 740 -57.59 6.82 50.27
CA ARG A 740 -58.03 7.53 51.47
C ARG A 740 -56.94 8.45 51.97
N ARG A 741 -57.16 9.75 51.88
CA ARG A 741 -56.28 10.76 52.49
C ARG A 741 -56.25 10.60 54.02
N LYS A 742 -55.06 10.50 54.59
CA LYS A 742 -54.79 10.35 56.03
C LYS A 742 -54.22 11.61 56.66
N SER A 743 -53.43 12.36 55.92
CA SER A 743 -52.80 13.60 56.38
C SER A 743 -52.76 14.63 55.23
N SER A 744 -52.08 15.76 55.43
CA SER A 744 -51.86 16.73 54.37
C SER A 744 -51.12 16.14 53.16
N VAL A 745 -50.32 15.08 53.35
CA VAL A 745 -49.47 14.48 52.31
C VAL A 745 -49.67 12.96 52.14
N ASP A 746 -50.23 12.24 53.13
CA ASP A 746 -50.33 10.78 53.08
C ASP A 746 -51.67 10.29 52.54
N TYR A 747 -51.63 9.39 51.56
CA TYR A 747 -52.79 8.68 51.00
C TYR A 747 -52.64 7.17 51.22
N LYS A 748 -53.61 6.53 51.88
CA LYS A 748 -53.65 5.08 52.02
C LYS A 748 -54.42 4.47 50.85
N ILE A 749 -53.82 3.51 50.16
CA ILE A 749 -54.41 2.81 49.02
C ILE A 749 -54.99 1.49 49.50
N THR A 750 -56.31 1.32 49.39
CA THR A 750 -57.05 0.18 49.94
C THR A 750 -57.98 -0.44 48.91
N ASN A 751 -58.31 -1.71 49.09
CA ASN A 751 -59.42 -2.31 48.34
C ASN A 751 -60.75 -1.81 48.96
N PRO A 752 -61.63 -1.13 48.20
CA PRO A 752 -62.91 -0.61 48.72
C PRO A 752 -63.84 -1.70 49.26
N LEU A 753 -63.71 -2.94 48.78
CA LEU A 753 -64.51 -4.09 49.23
C LEU A 753 -64.03 -4.67 50.56
N ALA A 754 -62.86 -4.26 51.06
CA ALA A 754 -62.21 -4.84 52.24
C ALA A 754 -62.70 -4.29 53.59
N GLY A 755 -63.92 -3.77 53.71
CA GLY A 755 -64.39 -3.21 55.00
C GLY A 755 -65.89 -3.20 55.26
N LYS A 756 -66.34 -4.10 56.14
CA LYS A 756 -67.16 -3.84 57.35
C LYS A 756 -67.34 -5.14 58.17
N GLY A 757 -66.51 -5.33 59.20
CA GLY A 757 -66.73 -6.29 60.31
C GLY A 757 -66.59 -7.78 59.99
N GLY A 758 -65.67 -8.46 60.68
CA GLY A 758 -65.60 -9.93 60.74
C GLY A 758 -64.33 -10.53 60.15
N HIS A 759 -63.70 -11.42 60.92
CA HIS A 759 -62.70 -12.36 60.45
C HIS A 759 -63.25 -13.13 59.24
N LEU A 760 -62.87 -12.79 58.02
CA LEU A 760 -63.20 -13.58 56.83
C LEU A 760 -62.14 -13.45 55.72
N SER A 761 -61.40 -14.55 55.60
CA SER A 761 -60.72 -15.11 54.43
C SER A 761 -59.70 -14.28 53.64
N LEU A 762 -58.62 -14.98 53.32
CA LEU A 762 -57.52 -14.64 52.43
C LEU A 762 -57.89 -14.24 50.98
N MET A 763 -59.17 -14.01 50.64
CA MET A 763 -59.67 -13.98 49.25
C MET A 763 -60.00 -12.61 48.64
N GLN A 764 -59.74 -11.48 49.30
CA GLN A 764 -59.68 -10.16 48.62
C GLN A 764 -58.43 -9.39 49.04
N ARG A 765 -57.27 -9.87 48.58
CA ARG A 765 -56.00 -9.15 48.73
C ARG A 765 -56.06 -7.85 47.92
N ASN A 766 -55.50 -6.77 48.45
CA ASN A 766 -55.37 -5.51 47.72
C ASN A 766 -54.60 -5.79 46.41
N PRO A 767 -55.19 -5.56 45.22
CA PRO A 767 -54.57 -5.89 43.93
C PRO A 767 -53.18 -5.27 43.74
N LEU A 768 -53.00 -4.02 44.19
CA LEU A 768 -51.70 -3.35 44.17
C LEU A 768 -50.68 -4.05 45.08
N THR A 769 -51.11 -4.53 46.24
CA THR A 769 -50.22 -5.30 47.14
C THR A 769 -49.81 -6.63 46.51
N GLN A 770 -50.71 -7.27 45.76
CA GLN A 770 -50.40 -8.49 45.04
C GLN A 770 -49.41 -8.22 43.90
N ALA A 771 -49.67 -7.21 43.05
CA ALA A 771 -48.74 -6.81 42.00
C ALA A 771 -47.34 -6.46 42.56
N LEU A 772 -47.27 -5.71 43.66
CA LEU A 772 -45.99 -5.39 44.32
C LEU A 772 -45.27 -6.62 44.90
N ARG A 773 -46.01 -7.66 45.33
CA ARG A 773 -45.41 -8.93 45.76
C ARG A 773 -44.89 -9.74 44.58
N GLU A 774 -45.65 -9.81 43.48
CA GLU A 774 -45.22 -10.47 42.23
C GLU A 774 -43.95 -9.82 41.66
N LEU A 775 -43.82 -8.51 41.82
CA LEU A 775 -42.62 -7.75 41.43
C LEU A 775 -41.46 -7.83 42.43
N GLY A 776 -41.63 -8.49 43.58
CA GLY A 776 -40.61 -8.57 44.63
C GLY A 776 -40.35 -7.25 45.37
N LEU A 777 -41.23 -6.26 45.22
CA LEU A 777 -41.08 -4.92 45.81
C LEU A 777 -41.73 -4.79 47.19
N SER A 778 -42.71 -5.65 47.49
CA SER A 778 -43.34 -5.71 48.81
C SER A 778 -42.31 -6.09 49.88
N GLY A 779 -42.08 -5.20 50.85
CA GLY A 779 -41.08 -5.38 51.91
C GLY A 779 -39.82 -4.53 51.73
N THR A 780 -39.69 -3.82 50.61
CA THR A 780 -38.57 -2.91 50.37
C THR A 780 -38.75 -1.59 51.15
N TYR A 781 -37.61 -0.96 51.46
CA TYR A 781 -37.51 0.36 52.08
C TYR A 781 -36.84 1.33 51.11
N SER A 782 -36.85 2.63 51.38
CA SER A 782 -36.21 3.65 50.51
C SER A 782 -34.74 3.38 50.17
N SER A 783 -34.02 2.63 51.02
CA SER A 783 -32.63 2.21 50.79
C SER A 783 -32.47 0.87 50.06
N THR A 784 -33.56 0.14 49.81
CA THR A 784 -33.53 -1.20 49.19
C THR A 784 -34.50 -1.38 48.01
N LYS A 785 -35.27 -0.36 47.65
CA LYS A 785 -36.10 -0.33 46.43
C LYS A 785 -35.23 -0.56 45.18
N PHE A 786 -35.83 -1.12 44.13
CA PHE A 786 -35.19 -1.41 42.84
C PHE A 786 -36.25 -1.40 41.73
N ILE A 787 -35.84 -1.38 40.47
CA ILE A 787 -36.75 -1.54 39.32
C ILE A 787 -36.71 -3.01 38.87
N PRO A 788 -37.85 -3.71 38.77
CA PRO A 788 -37.87 -5.10 38.35
C PRO A 788 -37.43 -5.28 36.88
N ASP A 789 -36.77 -6.41 36.58
CA ASP A 789 -36.23 -6.71 35.24
C ASP A 789 -37.29 -6.68 34.12
N ALA A 790 -38.54 -7.01 34.43
CA ALA A 790 -39.66 -6.93 33.49
C ALA A 790 -39.93 -5.50 32.97
N TYR A 791 -39.45 -4.47 33.68
CA TYR A 791 -39.50 -3.07 33.25
C TYR A 791 -38.16 -2.60 32.68
N LEU A 792 -37.04 -3.05 33.24
CA LEU A 792 -35.69 -2.72 32.72
C LEU A 792 -35.47 -3.26 31.31
N TYR A 793 -35.93 -4.48 31.00
CA TYR A 793 -35.77 -5.12 29.69
C TYR A 793 -37.11 -5.17 28.94
N ASN A 794 -37.65 -3.99 28.63
CA ASN A 794 -38.93 -3.81 27.97
C ASN A 794 -38.87 -2.67 26.95
N ARG A 795 -39.96 -2.43 26.21
CA ARG A 795 -40.06 -1.35 25.24
C ARG A 795 -39.62 -0.01 25.84
N SER A 796 -39.08 0.85 24.99
CA SER A 796 -38.64 2.20 25.37
C SER A 796 -39.73 3.01 26.05
N GLU A 797 -41.00 2.86 25.63
CA GLU A 797 -42.11 3.57 26.27
C GLU A 797 -42.33 3.15 27.73
N VAL A 798 -42.20 1.85 28.04
CA VAL A 798 -42.30 1.31 29.41
C VAL A 798 -41.18 1.86 30.27
N ARG A 799 -39.95 1.82 29.77
CA ARG A 799 -38.77 2.33 30.47
C ARG A 799 -38.83 3.83 30.72
N LEU A 800 -39.23 4.59 29.70
CA LEU A 800 -39.42 6.03 29.81
C LEU A 800 -40.52 6.36 30.83
N ALA A 801 -41.63 5.64 30.84
CA ALA A 801 -42.71 5.85 31.78
C ALA A 801 -42.30 5.59 33.24
N VAL A 802 -41.55 4.51 33.52
CA VAL A 802 -41.00 4.27 34.87
C VAL A 802 -40.06 5.41 35.28
N LEU A 803 -39.17 5.83 34.37
CA LEU A 803 -38.25 6.93 34.61
C LEU A 803 -39.00 8.23 34.89
N GLN A 804 -40.03 8.55 34.11
CA GLN A 804 -40.88 9.73 34.29
C GLN A 804 -41.53 9.73 35.68
N GLY A 805 -42.05 8.59 36.16
CA GLY A 805 -42.63 8.49 37.50
C GLY A 805 -41.61 8.77 38.60
N LEU A 806 -40.40 8.20 38.50
CA LEU A 806 -39.31 8.46 39.45
C LEU A 806 -38.82 9.91 39.42
N LEU A 807 -38.79 10.53 38.23
CA LEU A 807 -38.39 11.93 38.07
C LEU A 807 -39.48 12.89 38.56
N ASP A 808 -40.75 12.51 38.42
CA ASP A 808 -41.89 13.30 38.90
C ASP A 808 -42.06 13.24 40.43
N THR A 809 -41.51 12.25 41.12
CA THR A 809 -41.41 12.21 42.59
C THR A 809 -40.10 12.85 43.06
N ASP A 810 -38.99 12.11 42.96
CA ASP A 810 -37.70 12.38 43.61
C ASP A 810 -36.69 13.06 42.67
N GLY A 811 -37.13 13.39 41.45
CA GLY A 811 -36.35 14.13 40.47
C GLY A 811 -36.85 15.55 40.24
N GLY A 812 -36.09 16.34 39.48
CA GLY A 812 -36.57 17.64 39.04
C GLY A 812 -35.60 18.38 38.12
N PRO A 813 -36.10 19.37 37.37
CA PRO A 813 -35.27 20.26 36.58
C PRO A 813 -34.48 21.19 37.49
N VAL A 814 -33.17 21.29 37.26
CA VAL A 814 -32.27 22.24 37.93
C VAL A 814 -31.83 23.29 36.91
N THR A 815 -32.31 24.52 37.09
CA THR A 815 -32.01 25.66 36.22
C THR A 815 -30.80 26.44 36.75
N GLN A 816 -30.04 27.03 35.83
CA GLN A 816 -28.94 27.94 36.14
C GLN A 816 -28.87 29.01 35.04
N ALA A 817 -28.69 30.27 35.41
CA ALA A 817 -28.63 31.38 34.45
C ALA A 817 -27.59 31.10 33.34
N GLY A 818 -28.02 31.24 32.08
CA GLY A 818 -27.18 31.04 30.89
C GLY A 818 -26.77 29.59 30.59
N ARG A 819 -27.40 28.59 31.22
CA ARG A 819 -27.11 27.17 30.98
C ARG A 819 -28.39 26.36 30.78
N ALA A 820 -28.27 25.34 29.93
CA ALA A 820 -29.33 24.34 29.79
C ALA A 820 -29.63 23.68 31.13
N CYS A 821 -30.92 23.43 31.36
CA CYS A 821 -31.43 22.71 32.51
C CYS A 821 -30.84 21.29 32.58
N ARG A 822 -30.46 20.84 33.77
CA ARG A 822 -30.12 19.42 34.01
C ARG A 822 -31.19 18.77 34.87
N ILE A 823 -31.41 17.47 34.70
CA ILE A 823 -32.32 16.72 35.56
C ILE A 823 -31.51 16.22 36.75
N GLN A 824 -31.96 16.50 37.99
CA GLN A 824 -31.36 15.92 39.18
C GLN A 824 -32.32 14.92 39.81
N TYR A 825 -31.83 13.73 40.12
CA TYR A 825 -32.58 12.68 40.82
C TYR A 825 -31.80 12.22 42.05
N VAL A 826 -32.49 11.94 43.16
CA VAL A 826 -31.84 11.53 44.41
C VAL A 826 -32.50 10.25 44.93
N THR A 827 -31.68 9.28 45.33
CA THR A 827 -32.17 8.09 46.02
C THR A 827 -31.21 7.67 47.13
N THR A 828 -31.71 6.90 48.11
CA THR A 828 -30.87 6.27 49.13
C THR A 828 -30.61 4.79 48.85
N SER A 829 -31.23 4.24 47.80
CA SER A 829 -30.98 2.87 47.34
C SER A 829 -29.87 2.88 46.28
N GLU A 830 -28.78 2.18 46.57
CA GLU A 830 -27.68 2.01 45.61
C GLU A 830 -28.13 1.23 44.38
N ARG A 831 -28.95 0.19 44.59
CA ARG A 831 -29.54 -0.60 43.49
C ARG A 831 -30.47 0.23 42.62
N LEU A 832 -31.34 1.06 43.21
CA LEU A 832 -32.23 1.92 42.44
C LEU A 832 -31.44 2.98 41.65
N LYS A 833 -30.32 3.47 42.21
CA LYS A 833 -29.39 4.35 41.47
C LYS A 833 -28.86 3.63 40.22
N ASP A 834 -28.36 2.40 40.35
CA ASP A 834 -27.88 1.60 39.21
C ASP A 834 -28.99 1.35 38.17
N ASP A 835 -30.19 0.98 38.63
CA ASP A 835 -31.35 0.74 37.77
C ASP A 835 -31.77 2.01 37.00
N VAL A 836 -31.74 3.18 37.64
CA VAL A 836 -32.01 4.47 36.98
C VAL A 836 -30.90 4.82 36.00
N GLN A 837 -29.63 4.54 36.31
CA GLN A 837 -28.52 4.71 35.36
C GLN A 837 -28.72 3.82 34.14
N PHE A 838 -29.16 2.57 34.34
CA PHE A 838 -29.52 1.65 33.27
C PHE A 838 -30.63 2.23 32.40
N LEU A 839 -31.76 2.66 32.99
CA LEU A 839 -32.88 3.25 32.25
C LEU A 839 -32.41 4.42 31.39
N VAL A 840 -31.71 5.39 31.99
CA VAL A 840 -31.22 6.58 31.29
C VAL A 840 -30.31 6.21 30.12
N ARG A 841 -29.31 5.35 30.34
CA ARG A 841 -28.35 4.96 29.30
C ARG A 841 -29.01 4.16 28.17
N SER A 842 -29.95 3.28 28.53
CA SER A 842 -30.71 2.47 27.58
C SER A 842 -31.68 3.28 26.71
N LEU A 843 -32.01 4.49 27.13
CA LEU A 843 -32.80 5.48 26.38
C LEU A 843 -31.91 6.46 25.57
N GLY A 844 -30.58 6.25 25.53
CA GLY A 844 -29.64 7.12 24.83
C GLY A 844 -29.15 8.33 25.65
N GLY A 845 -29.49 8.39 26.94
CA GLY A 845 -29.09 9.45 27.85
C GLY A 845 -27.76 9.20 28.55
N VAL A 846 -27.36 10.18 29.38
CA VAL A 846 -26.16 10.13 30.22
C VAL A 846 -26.55 10.45 31.66
N ALA A 847 -26.04 9.67 32.61
CA ALA A 847 -26.30 9.83 34.04
C ALA A 847 -25.03 9.76 34.88
N ASN A 848 -24.67 10.87 35.52
CA ASN A 848 -23.55 10.95 36.46
C ASN A 848 -24.06 10.79 37.87
N SER A 849 -23.49 9.88 38.66
CA SER A 849 -23.84 9.72 40.07
C SER A 849 -22.73 10.19 41.00
N ARG A 850 -23.09 10.84 42.12
CA ARG A 850 -22.19 11.09 43.26
C ARG A 850 -22.81 10.57 44.54
N ARG A 851 -21.97 10.01 45.42
CA ARG A 851 -22.36 9.52 46.74
C ARG A 851 -22.17 10.63 47.78
N ARG A 852 -23.22 10.91 48.55
CA ARG A 852 -23.19 11.78 49.74
C ARG A 852 -23.28 10.88 50.96
N LYS A 853 -22.20 10.77 51.71
CA LYS A 853 -22.16 9.97 52.95
C LYS A 853 -23.14 10.50 53.99
N ALA A 854 -23.78 9.59 54.71
CA ALA A 854 -24.63 9.88 55.85
C ALA A 854 -23.82 10.35 57.06
N GLU A 855 -22.66 9.73 57.25
CA GLU A 855 -21.67 10.08 58.26
C GLU A 855 -21.23 11.55 58.11
N GLY A 856 -21.28 12.30 59.21
CA GLY A 856 -20.90 13.72 59.25
C GLY A 856 -21.92 14.68 58.62
N ARG A 857 -23.08 14.21 58.14
CA ARG A 857 -24.13 15.07 57.58
C ARG A 857 -24.95 15.71 58.71
N LYS A 858 -25.13 17.04 58.64
CA LYS A 858 -26.05 17.77 59.55
C LYS A 858 -27.41 17.08 59.58
N PRO A 859 -27.98 16.75 60.76
CA PRO A 859 -29.29 16.10 60.86
C PRO A 859 -30.36 16.83 60.06
N GLY A 860 -31.30 16.09 59.47
CA GLY A 860 -32.54 16.67 58.98
C GLY A 860 -33.48 16.98 60.14
N PHE A 861 -34.59 17.68 59.87
CA PHE A 861 -35.66 17.85 60.86
C PHE A 861 -36.88 17.04 60.43
N ALA A 862 -37.41 16.20 61.30
CA ALA A 862 -38.70 15.53 61.11
C ALA A 862 -39.56 15.77 62.35
N HIS A 863 -40.77 16.31 62.16
CA HIS A 863 -41.70 16.64 63.25
C HIS A 863 -41.06 17.55 64.33
N GLY A 864 -40.23 18.50 63.91
CA GLY A 864 -39.50 19.42 64.79
C GLY A 864 -38.30 18.81 65.53
N ARG A 865 -37.93 17.56 65.26
CA ARG A 865 -36.79 16.88 65.90
C ARG A 865 -35.65 16.65 64.92
N GLU A 866 -34.42 16.75 65.40
CA GLU A 866 -33.24 16.36 64.62
C GLU A 866 -33.25 14.85 64.36
N VAL A 867 -33.10 14.47 63.09
CA VAL A 867 -33.03 13.09 62.63
C VAL A 867 -31.75 12.91 61.83
N LEU A 868 -30.86 12.07 62.34
CA LEU A 868 -29.64 11.68 61.64
C LEU A 868 -29.97 10.86 60.40
N TYR A 869 -29.23 11.11 59.33
CA TYR A 869 -29.29 10.29 58.13
C TYR A 869 -28.69 8.92 58.43
N ARG A 870 -29.45 7.86 58.16
CA ARG A 870 -29.03 6.47 58.41
C ARG A 870 -28.37 5.79 57.20
N ASN A 871 -28.62 6.33 56.01
CA ASN A 871 -28.15 5.77 54.74
C ASN A 871 -27.55 6.88 53.88
N ASP A 872 -26.60 6.49 53.04
CA ASP A 872 -26.01 7.39 52.07
C ASP A 872 -27.03 7.79 51.01
N ALA A 873 -26.84 8.99 50.44
CA ALA A 873 -27.68 9.50 49.37
C ALA A 873 -26.90 9.57 48.07
N PHE A 874 -27.46 9.01 47.01
CA PHE A 874 -26.91 9.03 45.67
C PHE A 874 -27.61 10.13 44.88
N VAL A 875 -26.85 11.14 44.46
CA VAL A 875 -27.37 12.24 43.66
C VAL A 875 -26.93 12.03 42.23
N MET A 876 -27.89 12.01 41.32
CA MET A 876 -27.69 11.77 39.90
C MET A 876 -27.98 13.04 39.11
N ASP A 877 -27.07 13.42 38.22
CA ASP A 877 -27.32 14.45 37.21
C ASP A 877 -27.51 13.75 35.85
N ILE A 878 -28.69 13.92 35.27
CA ILE A 878 -29.21 13.21 34.10
C ILE A 878 -29.38 14.18 32.92
N ARG A 879 -29.04 13.70 31.72
CA ARG A 879 -29.39 14.31 30.44
C ARG A 879 -29.98 13.25 29.51
N LEU A 880 -31.13 13.55 28.92
CA LEU A 880 -31.79 12.69 27.94
C LEU A 880 -31.66 13.29 26.52
N PRO A 881 -31.82 12.46 25.47
CA PRO A 881 -32.05 12.96 24.11
C PRO A 881 -33.19 13.96 24.04
N GLN A 882 -33.12 14.91 23.11
CA GLN A 882 -34.06 16.04 23.04
C GLN A 882 -35.48 15.59 22.70
N GLU A 883 -35.60 14.43 22.07
CA GLU A 883 -36.85 13.82 21.63
C GLU A 883 -37.63 13.16 22.78
N LEU A 884 -37.00 12.95 23.94
CA LEU A 884 -37.62 12.29 25.09
C LEU A 884 -38.05 13.31 26.15
N GLU A 885 -39.35 13.37 26.44
CA GLU A 885 -39.91 14.20 27.50
C GLU A 885 -39.63 13.56 28.89
N PRO A 886 -38.84 14.18 29.78
CA PRO A 886 -38.45 13.60 31.06
C PRO A 886 -39.53 13.62 32.16
N PHE A 887 -40.52 14.50 32.06
CA PHE A 887 -41.53 14.72 33.12
C PHE A 887 -42.93 14.62 32.54
N ARG A 888 -43.87 13.99 33.27
CA ARG A 888 -45.30 14.11 32.98
C ARG A 888 -45.96 15.19 33.83
N LEU A 889 -45.40 15.46 35.02
CA LEU A 889 -45.88 16.49 35.92
C LEU A 889 -45.70 17.88 35.29
N ARG A 890 -46.82 18.58 35.04
CA ARG A 890 -46.84 19.83 34.25
C ARG A 890 -45.83 20.86 34.73
N ARG A 891 -45.80 21.16 36.03
CA ARG A 891 -44.87 22.16 36.60
C ARG A 891 -43.40 21.84 36.35
N LYS A 892 -43.01 20.55 36.27
CA LYS A 892 -41.62 20.14 35.98
C LYS A 892 -41.36 20.14 34.48
N ALA A 893 -42.31 19.66 33.68
CA ALA A 893 -42.24 19.65 32.23
C ALA A 893 -42.12 21.07 31.66
N ASP A 894 -42.94 22.01 32.14
CA ASP A 894 -42.95 23.39 31.65
C ASP A 894 -41.61 24.10 31.92
N VAL A 895 -41.05 23.95 33.13
CA VAL A 895 -39.72 24.48 33.48
C VAL A 895 -38.63 23.87 32.59
N TYR A 896 -38.71 22.57 32.29
CA TYR A 896 -37.75 21.89 31.43
C TYR A 896 -37.86 22.34 29.97
N ARG A 897 -39.07 22.51 29.44
CA ARG A 897 -39.32 23.01 28.07
C ARG A 897 -38.85 24.45 27.89
N GLU A 898 -39.06 25.30 28.89
CA GLU A 898 -38.62 26.70 28.87
C GLU A 898 -37.09 26.81 28.81
N HIS A 899 -36.38 26.02 29.62
CA HIS A 899 -34.92 26.16 29.77
C HIS A 899 -34.10 25.20 28.90
N GLY A 900 -34.71 24.13 28.38
CA GLY A 900 -34.10 23.08 27.57
C GLY A 900 -33.10 22.20 28.32
N GLY A 901 -33.07 20.90 28.04
CA GLY A 901 -32.20 19.92 28.73
C GLY A 901 -30.72 19.90 28.35
N GLY A 902 -30.39 20.50 27.21
CA GLY A 902 -29.09 20.36 26.57
C GLY A 902 -28.80 18.92 26.13
N ARG A 903 -27.93 18.76 25.12
CA ARG A 903 -27.61 17.43 24.61
C ARG A 903 -26.82 16.57 25.63
N PRO A 904 -27.03 15.25 25.67
CA PRO A 904 -26.16 14.34 26.38
C PRO A 904 -24.78 14.28 25.69
N MET A 905 -23.71 14.15 26.48
CA MET A 905 -22.34 14.11 26.00
C MET A 905 -21.51 13.17 26.87
N ARG A 906 -20.67 12.35 26.24
CA ARG A 906 -19.78 11.41 26.90
C ARG A 906 -18.37 11.56 26.35
N PHE A 907 -17.39 11.77 27.23
CA PHE A 907 -15.98 11.89 26.86
C PHE A 907 -15.14 10.83 27.56
N ILE A 908 -14.01 10.46 26.94
CA ILE A 908 -13.00 9.62 27.58
C ILE A 908 -12.31 10.41 28.69
N LYS A 909 -12.36 9.86 29.90
CA LYS A 909 -11.79 10.43 31.12
C LYS A 909 -10.39 9.89 31.41
N SER A 910 -10.21 8.57 31.38
CA SER A 910 -8.91 7.91 31.59
C SER A 910 -8.80 6.60 30.79
N ILE A 911 -7.56 6.20 30.50
CA ILE A 911 -7.20 4.91 29.89
C ILE A 911 -6.08 4.33 30.75
N GLU A 912 -6.37 3.22 31.44
CA GLU A 912 -5.47 2.65 32.45
C GLU A 912 -5.23 1.17 32.15
N PRO A 913 -3.98 0.67 32.17
CA PRO A 913 -3.69 -0.74 31.96
C PRO A 913 -4.30 -1.59 33.10
N VAL A 914 -4.88 -2.73 32.74
CA VAL A 914 -5.49 -3.68 33.68
C VAL A 914 -4.63 -4.93 33.83
N GLY A 915 -4.17 -5.49 32.71
CA GLY A 915 -3.38 -6.72 32.69
C GLY A 915 -3.51 -7.44 31.36
N THR A 916 -2.93 -8.63 31.26
CA THR A 916 -3.04 -9.49 30.08
C THR A 916 -4.19 -10.48 30.27
N GLU A 917 -5.12 -10.53 29.32
CA GLU A 917 -6.29 -11.41 29.40
C GLU A 917 -6.60 -12.05 28.04
N GLN A 918 -7.32 -13.17 28.03
CA GLN A 918 -7.87 -13.76 26.81
C GLN A 918 -8.92 -12.83 26.20
N THR A 919 -8.78 -12.56 24.90
CA THR A 919 -9.63 -11.61 24.19
C THR A 919 -10.29 -12.21 22.95
N GLN A 920 -11.42 -11.64 22.57
CA GLN A 920 -12.20 -11.98 21.39
C GLN A 920 -12.74 -10.71 20.76
N CYS A 921 -13.00 -10.76 19.47
CA CYS A 921 -13.70 -9.70 18.75
C CYS A 921 -14.79 -10.29 17.86
N ILE A 922 -15.75 -9.44 17.50
CA ILE A 922 -16.86 -9.80 16.64
C ILE A 922 -16.95 -8.83 15.45
N SER A 923 -17.63 -9.22 14.38
CA SER A 923 -18.11 -8.32 13.31
C SER A 923 -19.63 -8.26 13.33
N VAL A 924 -20.20 -7.12 12.97
CA VAL A 924 -21.66 -6.91 12.92
C VAL A 924 -22.10 -6.39 11.56
N ALA A 925 -23.35 -6.65 11.20
CA ALA A 925 -23.94 -6.22 9.93
C ALA A 925 -24.27 -4.70 9.88
N ALA A 926 -24.20 -3.98 11.01
CA ALA A 926 -24.50 -2.55 11.07
C ALA A 926 -23.56 -1.74 10.14
N ALA A 927 -24.14 -0.82 9.36
CA ALA A 927 -23.41 -0.05 8.35
C ALA A 927 -22.29 0.84 8.93
N ASP A 928 -22.44 1.29 10.17
CA ASP A 928 -21.41 2.06 10.90
C ASP A 928 -20.45 1.18 11.70
N ALA A 929 -20.64 -0.15 11.66
CA ALA A 929 -19.88 -1.16 12.37
C ALA A 929 -19.82 -0.94 13.91
N LEU A 930 -20.79 -0.20 14.47
CA LEU A 930 -20.90 0.05 15.89
C LEU A 930 -21.84 -0.95 16.56
N TYR A 931 -21.49 -1.36 17.76
CA TYR A 931 -22.33 -2.19 18.63
C TYR A 931 -22.16 -1.78 20.09
N VAL A 932 -23.13 -2.17 20.90
CA VAL A 932 -23.20 -1.81 22.32
C VAL A 932 -22.42 -2.80 23.18
N THR A 933 -21.42 -2.30 23.88
CA THR A 933 -20.68 -3.00 24.95
C THR A 933 -21.02 -2.41 26.32
N ASP A 934 -20.32 -2.86 27.36
CA ASP A 934 -20.41 -2.48 28.76
C ASP A 934 -20.93 -1.04 28.97
N ASP A 935 -21.89 -0.84 29.89
CA ASP A 935 -22.45 0.48 30.23
C ASP A 935 -23.09 1.27 29.06
N PHE A 936 -23.61 0.58 28.05
CA PHE A 936 -24.14 1.17 26.83
C PHE A 936 -23.11 2.03 26.08
N ILE A 937 -21.86 1.57 26.05
CA ILE A 937 -20.80 2.21 25.29
C ILE A 937 -20.86 1.69 23.86
N LEU A 938 -20.88 2.61 22.89
CA LEU A 938 -20.76 2.26 21.48
C LEU A 938 -19.29 2.06 21.14
N THR A 939 -18.99 0.89 20.58
CA THR A 939 -17.65 0.51 20.21
C THR A 939 -17.60 -0.02 18.78
N HIS A 940 -16.45 0.12 18.12
CA HIS A 940 -16.31 -0.17 16.70
C HIS A 940 -15.76 -1.59 16.50
N ASN A 941 -16.24 -2.30 15.48
CA ASN A 941 -15.56 -3.48 14.97
C ASN A 941 -15.10 -3.34 13.51
N THR A 942 -14.01 -4.03 13.18
CA THR A 942 -13.77 -4.59 11.83
C THR A 942 -13.68 -3.61 10.64
N LEU A 943 -13.16 -4.10 9.50
CA LEU A 943 -12.88 -3.27 8.33
C LEU A 943 -14.12 -3.18 7.41
N ALA A 944 -15.09 -2.32 7.73
CA ALA A 944 -16.22 -2.00 6.83
C ALA A 944 -15.84 -0.92 5.79
N ASP A 945 -16.53 -0.91 4.64
CA ASP A 945 -16.37 0.07 3.54
C ASP A 945 -14.91 0.26 3.06
N ALA A 946 -14.18 -0.85 2.91
CA ALA A 946 -12.76 -0.86 2.58
C ALA A 946 -12.39 -1.84 1.48
N PHE A 947 -11.38 -1.48 0.68
CA PHE A 947 -10.72 -2.40 -0.24
C PHE A 947 -9.45 -2.95 0.41
N ILE A 948 -9.45 -4.24 0.75
CA ILE A 948 -8.39 -4.91 1.49
C ILE A 948 -7.56 -5.73 0.49
N ILE A 949 -6.25 -5.59 0.50
CA ILE A 949 -5.33 -6.45 -0.24
C ILE A 949 -4.43 -7.15 0.77
N LEU A 950 -4.46 -8.47 0.79
CA LEU A 950 -3.49 -9.29 1.51
C LEU A 950 -2.52 -9.90 0.51
N ASP A 951 -1.31 -9.38 0.48
CA ASP A 951 -0.25 -9.87 -0.40
C ASP A 951 0.64 -10.91 0.30
N GLU A 952 1.27 -11.79 -0.47
CA GLU A 952 2.03 -12.97 0.02
C GLU A 952 1.25 -13.85 1.00
N ALA A 953 -0.02 -14.09 0.71
CA ALA A 953 -0.93 -14.78 1.61
C ALA A 953 -0.52 -16.25 1.89
N GLN A 954 0.32 -16.87 1.04
CA GLN A 954 0.86 -18.21 1.29
C GLN A 954 1.69 -18.29 2.57
N ASN A 955 2.23 -17.16 3.00
CA ASN A 955 3.06 -17.00 4.19
C ASN A 955 2.24 -16.70 5.46
N THR A 956 0.93 -16.92 5.42
CA THR A 956 0.04 -16.87 6.59
C THR A 956 -0.17 -18.25 7.19
N THR A 957 -0.30 -18.35 8.51
CA THR A 957 -0.86 -19.54 9.16
C THR A 957 -2.38 -19.61 8.98
N SER A 958 -3.00 -20.76 9.19
CA SER A 958 -4.46 -20.95 9.18
C SER A 958 -5.18 -19.93 10.08
N GLU A 959 -4.64 -19.71 11.28
CA GLU A 959 -5.15 -18.70 12.22
C GLU A 959 -5.03 -17.27 11.67
N GLN A 960 -3.92 -16.95 11.00
CA GLN A 960 -3.71 -15.63 10.39
C GLN A 960 -4.60 -15.40 9.17
N MET A 961 -4.78 -16.40 8.32
CA MET A 961 -5.69 -16.34 7.16
C MET A 961 -7.14 -16.20 7.62
N LYS A 962 -7.58 -17.05 8.55
CA LYS A 962 -8.90 -16.95 9.18
C LYS A 962 -9.10 -15.57 9.78
N MET A 963 -8.15 -15.09 10.56
CA MET A 963 -8.15 -13.74 11.12
C MET A 963 -8.27 -12.64 10.06
N ALA A 964 -7.61 -12.75 8.91
CA ALA A 964 -7.65 -11.72 7.86
C ALA A 964 -9.00 -11.71 7.14
N LEU A 965 -9.46 -12.87 6.68
CA LEU A 965 -10.69 -13.03 5.91
C LEU A 965 -11.93 -12.67 6.72
N THR A 966 -11.90 -12.98 8.00
CA THR A 966 -13.05 -12.70 8.83
C THR A 966 -13.10 -11.25 9.34
N ARG A 967 -12.13 -10.42 8.97
CA ARG A 967 -12.12 -8.98 9.24
C ARG A 967 -12.76 -8.13 8.14
N ILE A 968 -13.37 -8.76 7.15
CA ILE A 968 -14.08 -8.08 6.06
C ILE A 968 -15.48 -7.70 6.59
N GLY A 969 -15.75 -6.39 6.64
CA GLY A 969 -17.06 -5.84 7.03
C GLY A 969 -17.98 -5.59 5.83
N TYR A 970 -19.22 -5.18 6.09
CA TYR A 970 -20.19 -4.85 5.04
C TYR A 970 -19.65 -3.75 4.09
N GLY A 971 -19.93 -3.89 2.80
CA GLY A 971 -19.48 -2.94 1.75
C GLY A 971 -17.97 -2.97 1.46
N SER A 972 -17.23 -3.92 2.03
CA SER A 972 -15.80 -4.10 1.76
C SER A 972 -15.55 -5.13 0.67
N LYS A 973 -14.43 -4.96 -0.04
CA LYS A 973 -13.87 -5.96 -0.95
C LYS A 973 -12.52 -6.41 -0.44
N ALA A 974 -12.21 -7.69 -0.59
CA ALA A 974 -10.90 -8.22 -0.25
C ALA A 974 -10.29 -9.00 -1.41
N VAL A 975 -9.00 -8.78 -1.61
CA VAL A 975 -8.21 -9.46 -2.62
C VAL A 975 -7.02 -10.10 -1.92
N ILE A 976 -6.92 -11.42 -2.03
CA ILE A 976 -5.90 -12.22 -1.37
C ILE A 976 -4.98 -12.77 -2.45
N THR A 977 -3.74 -12.31 -2.49
CA THR A 977 -2.75 -12.75 -3.48
C THR A 977 -1.69 -13.62 -2.82
N GLY A 978 -1.29 -14.70 -3.50
CA GLY A 978 -0.21 -15.54 -3.00
C GLY A 978 0.17 -16.65 -3.96
N ASP A 979 1.40 -17.13 -3.82
CA ASP A 979 1.95 -18.24 -4.59
C ASP A 979 2.13 -19.46 -3.66
N VAL A 980 1.22 -20.43 -3.75
CA VAL A 980 1.24 -21.65 -2.91
C VAL A 980 2.50 -22.51 -3.12
N THR A 981 3.32 -22.23 -4.14
CA THR A 981 4.61 -22.90 -4.34
C THR A 981 5.75 -22.31 -3.50
N GLN A 982 5.58 -21.11 -2.92
CA GLN A 982 6.62 -20.34 -2.22
C GLN A 982 6.26 -20.10 -0.74
N ILE A 983 6.18 -21.17 0.05
CA ILE A 983 5.80 -21.11 1.48
C ILE A 983 7.05 -21.05 2.34
N ASP A 984 7.26 -19.93 3.03
CA ASP A 984 8.40 -19.66 3.92
C ASP A 984 8.09 -19.96 5.40
N LEU A 985 6.97 -20.63 5.70
CA LEU A 985 6.56 -20.95 7.07
C LEU A 985 7.51 -21.99 7.72
N PRO A 986 7.79 -21.87 9.04
CA PRO A 986 8.59 -22.85 9.76
C PRO A 986 8.08 -24.29 9.63
N THR A 987 9.01 -25.24 9.60
CA THR A 987 8.75 -26.67 9.40
C THR A 987 7.64 -27.19 10.32
N GLY A 988 6.57 -27.75 9.74
CA GLY A 988 5.42 -28.33 10.46
C GLY A 988 4.17 -27.45 10.55
N LYS A 989 4.22 -26.17 10.11
CA LYS A 989 3.01 -25.33 9.99
C LYS A 989 2.42 -25.40 8.58
N ARG A 990 1.09 -25.53 8.49
CA ARG A 990 0.35 -25.47 7.22
C ARG A 990 0.09 -24.01 6.82
N SER A 991 0.18 -23.72 5.52
CA SER A 991 -0.21 -22.43 4.96
C SER A 991 -1.72 -22.24 5.08
N GLY A 992 -2.11 -21.08 5.62
CA GLY A 992 -3.50 -20.67 5.72
C GLY A 992 -4.16 -20.45 4.36
N LEU A 993 -3.39 -20.08 3.33
CA LEU A 993 -3.92 -19.92 1.97
C LEU A 993 -4.40 -21.25 1.39
N ILE A 994 -3.60 -22.31 1.52
CA ILE A 994 -3.95 -23.67 1.08
C ILE A 994 -5.16 -24.21 1.85
N GLU A 995 -5.24 -23.90 3.15
CA GLU A 995 -6.36 -24.35 3.97
C GLU A 995 -7.66 -23.58 3.65
N ALA A 996 -7.58 -22.26 3.46
CA ALA A 996 -8.71 -21.43 3.05
C ALA A 996 -9.27 -21.86 1.69
N GLU A 997 -8.40 -22.21 0.74
CA GLU A 997 -8.81 -22.77 -0.55
C GLU A 997 -9.70 -24.01 -0.40
N ARG A 998 -9.33 -24.95 0.49
CA ARG A 998 -10.13 -26.16 0.73
C ARG A 998 -11.43 -25.88 1.46
N ILE A 999 -11.40 -24.98 2.44
CA ILE A 999 -12.54 -24.74 3.33
C ILE A 999 -13.58 -23.82 2.69
N LEU A 1000 -13.15 -22.84 1.90
CA LEU A 1000 -14.01 -21.77 1.39
C LEU A 1000 -14.46 -21.98 -0.05
N SER A 1001 -14.04 -23.08 -0.69
CA SER A 1001 -14.52 -23.45 -2.02
C SER A 1001 -16.05 -23.62 -2.02
N GLY A 1002 -16.75 -22.85 -2.85
CA GLY A 1002 -18.21 -22.89 -2.97
C GLY A 1002 -18.99 -21.96 -2.04
N VAL A 1003 -18.32 -21.12 -1.25
CA VAL A 1003 -18.98 -20.05 -0.48
C VAL A 1003 -19.41 -18.91 -1.41
N GLU A 1004 -20.68 -18.53 -1.36
CA GLU A 1004 -21.22 -17.41 -2.15
C GLU A 1004 -20.51 -16.09 -1.81
N GLY A 1005 -20.12 -15.31 -2.84
CA GLY A 1005 -19.36 -14.07 -2.68
C GLY A 1005 -17.84 -14.25 -2.55
N ILE A 1006 -17.34 -15.49 -2.59
CA ILE A 1006 -15.90 -15.82 -2.66
C ILE A 1006 -15.56 -16.45 -4.01
N GLU A 1007 -14.60 -15.89 -4.74
CA GLU A 1007 -14.10 -16.50 -5.98
C GLU A 1007 -12.60 -16.77 -5.93
N PHE A 1008 -12.21 -17.96 -6.37
CA PHE A 1008 -10.82 -18.36 -6.54
C PHE A 1008 -10.45 -18.25 -8.01
N VAL A 1009 -9.48 -17.39 -8.30
CA VAL A 1009 -8.90 -17.24 -9.62
C VAL A 1009 -7.47 -17.75 -9.58
N TYR A 1010 -7.27 -18.85 -10.31
CA TYR A 1010 -5.99 -19.52 -10.38
C TYR A 1010 -5.19 -18.96 -11.55
N PHE A 1011 -4.03 -18.43 -11.22
CA PHE A 1011 -3.02 -18.06 -12.19
C PHE A 1011 -2.16 -19.29 -12.46
N THR A 1012 -2.39 -19.83 -13.64
CA THR A 1012 -1.62 -20.98 -14.11
C THR A 1012 -0.32 -20.53 -14.70
N ASP A 1013 0.48 -21.52 -15.04
CA ASP A 1013 1.55 -21.44 -15.99
C ASP A 1013 1.19 -20.56 -17.21
N LYS A 1014 -0.02 -20.60 -17.78
CA LYS A 1014 -0.41 -19.77 -18.94
C LYS A 1014 -0.60 -18.27 -18.63
N ASP A 1015 -0.77 -17.91 -17.35
CA ASP A 1015 -1.05 -16.54 -16.88
C ASP A 1015 0.18 -15.80 -16.39
N VAL A 1016 1.25 -16.56 -16.23
CA VAL A 1016 2.64 -16.12 -16.24
C VAL A 1016 2.89 -15.52 -17.61
N VAL A 1017 2.49 -14.26 -17.77
CA VAL A 1017 2.85 -13.49 -18.97
C VAL A 1017 4.37 -13.32 -19.01
N ARG A 1018 5.07 -13.50 -17.86
CA ARG A 1018 6.54 -13.41 -17.70
C ARG A 1018 7.35 -14.18 -18.65
N HIS A 1019 7.02 -15.46 -18.77
CA HIS A 1019 8.04 -16.34 -19.25
C HIS A 1019 7.54 -17.75 -19.50
N ARG A 1020 7.68 -18.21 -20.75
CA ARG A 1020 7.19 -19.50 -21.25
C ARG A 1020 7.67 -20.69 -20.43
N LEU A 1021 8.84 -20.61 -19.84
CA LEU A 1021 9.43 -21.75 -19.19
C LEU A 1021 9.20 -21.68 -17.64
N VAL A 1022 8.85 -20.53 -17.00
CA VAL A 1022 8.20 -20.56 -15.65
C VAL A 1022 6.92 -21.38 -15.82
N GLN A 1023 6.25 -21.21 -16.97
CA GLN A 1023 5.11 -22.05 -17.28
C GLN A 1023 5.49 -23.56 -17.34
N MET A 1024 6.62 -23.89 -17.93
CA MET A 1024 7.13 -25.28 -18.00
C MET A 1024 7.66 -25.83 -16.67
N ILE A 1025 8.24 -25.00 -15.79
CA ILE A 1025 8.68 -25.40 -14.44
C ILE A 1025 7.49 -25.67 -13.54
N ILE A 1026 6.48 -24.78 -13.56
CA ILE A 1026 5.22 -25.01 -12.86
C ILE A 1026 4.63 -26.34 -13.33
N LYS A 1027 4.53 -26.56 -14.65
CA LYS A 1027 4.10 -27.84 -15.21
C LYS A 1027 4.96 -29.03 -14.79
N ALA A 1028 6.28 -28.86 -14.68
CA ALA A 1028 7.19 -29.95 -14.29
C ALA A 1028 7.06 -30.30 -12.80
N TYR A 1029 6.96 -29.31 -11.92
CA TYR A 1029 6.71 -29.51 -10.48
C TYR A 1029 5.31 -30.05 -10.22
N GLU A 1030 4.28 -29.56 -10.92
CA GLU A 1030 2.92 -30.12 -10.90
C GLU A 1030 2.91 -31.58 -11.38
N SER A 1031 3.69 -31.91 -12.43
CA SER A 1031 3.82 -33.28 -12.94
C SER A 1031 4.56 -34.20 -11.97
N HIS A 1032 5.48 -33.67 -11.17
CA HIS A 1032 6.20 -34.44 -10.15
C HIS A 1032 5.35 -34.64 -8.89
N SER A 1033 4.65 -33.61 -8.41
CA SER A 1033 3.78 -33.70 -7.23
C SER A 1033 2.57 -34.62 -7.46
N ASN A 1034 2.03 -34.64 -8.69
CA ASN A 1034 0.95 -35.56 -9.09
C ASN A 1034 1.42 -37.03 -9.22
N LYS A 1035 2.72 -37.28 -9.45
CA LYS A 1035 3.31 -38.64 -9.45
C LYS A 1035 3.60 -39.18 -8.05
N SER A 1036 3.68 -38.31 -7.04
CA SER A 1036 3.87 -38.70 -5.63
C SER A 1036 2.58 -38.87 -4.84
N ASN A 1037 1.42 -38.50 -5.42
CA ASN A 1037 0.08 -38.66 -4.82
C ASN A 1037 -0.77 -39.78 -5.46
N LEU A 1038 -0.21 -40.51 -6.43
CA LEU A 1038 -0.66 -41.83 -6.92
C LEU A 1038 0.21 -42.91 -6.27
#